data_AF-A0A1F9VNB9-F1
#
_entry.id   AF-A0A1F9VNB9-F1
#
_cell.length_a   1.000
_cell.length_b   1.000
_cell.length_c   1.000
_cell.angle_alpha   90.00
_cell.angle_beta   90.00
_cell.angle_gamma   90.00
#
_symmetry.space_group_name_H-M   'P 1'
#
loop_
_entity.id
_entity.type
_entity.pdbx_description
1 polymer ?
#
loop_
_entity_poly.entity_id
_entity_poly.type
_entity_poly.pdbx_seq_one_letter_code
_entity_poly.pdbx_strand_id
1 'polypeptide(L)'
;QALLSHKTPYVCRGAGTNLSGGCIPLRGGVVLSTALMRRIAQIDTTNLTAAVEPGVVNLDLQKEAERHGLFYAPDPASMKACTLGGNVAENSGGPRTVKYGMTTQHVLALEAVMPDASLQKFSIDDAGPEMMSLLIGAEGTLGVVTKIWVKLTPIPEKIQTILASFSSMEDAIKTVSDIIASGVVPRVLEALDRMSIEAVEAYLHAGYPAGAEAVLLMELDGAQPEVARDAALVEEISRKNRCVLYRFATEAQDRERLWEGRRGVYAAMARVAPNVLVEDGVVPRNRLVEALQEIRRASAKWDVRIGLLFHAGDGNLHPNVVYDERDADQTRRAKGAGFDILKACVAMGGSISGEHGIGVDKRRAMAWLFTPETLNLFRKIKASLDPGHLSNPDKIIPLPEESAAADSEGRENPGTKNGPKGFIVPRMPLSPAAKALVEEVKRWGHGGAAATRRMGVFGMGTRMPSRWRDEFAGHRLETRSIGAILDLDRENYTVRVEAGMEIGKLKEALAAQRFYLRLPELGGTVGGALATKHWRGIRDCVLGMRLLLSNGDVVEVGGKVMKDVAGYEIQKLVLGSWGGLGLILDVTFRLYAREQKIFLSLPAPTPFAPNRWHRLIKQAFDPLDLWAMPEGVPDKTAAGGTGPT
;
A
#
# COMPACT_ATOMS: atom_id res chain seq x y z
N GLN A 1 -14.79 -19.17 18.33
CA GLN A 1 -15.65 -19.26 19.52
C GLN A 1 -14.90 -19.86 20.71
N ALA A 2 -14.45 -21.12 20.65
CA ALA A 2 -13.73 -21.76 21.77
C ALA A 2 -12.54 -20.94 22.31
N LEU A 3 -11.68 -20.41 21.42
CA LEU A 3 -10.53 -19.59 21.80
C LEU A 3 -10.94 -18.29 22.52
N LEU A 4 -12.03 -17.66 22.08
CA LEU A 4 -12.58 -16.47 22.72
C LEU A 4 -13.10 -16.79 24.13
N SER A 5 -13.85 -17.89 24.30
CA SER A 5 -14.36 -18.34 25.61
C SER A 5 -13.24 -18.64 26.60
N HIS A 6 -12.11 -19.17 26.14
CA HIS A 6 -10.95 -19.48 26.97
C HIS A 6 -9.92 -18.35 27.04
N LYS A 7 -10.22 -17.19 26.43
CA LYS A 7 -9.29 -16.04 26.33
C LYS A 7 -7.90 -16.47 25.81
N THR A 8 -7.87 -17.37 24.84
CA THR A 8 -6.65 -17.94 24.29
C THR A 8 -6.22 -17.13 23.06
N PRO A 9 -4.99 -16.58 23.04
CA PRO A 9 -4.49 -15.88 21.87
C PRO A 9 -4.29 -16.86 20.70
N TYR A 10 -4.36 -16.33 19.49
CA TYR A 10 -4.23 -17.13 18.28
C TYR A 10 -3.50 -16.39 17.17
N VAL A 11 -2.88 -17.16 16.28
CA VAL A 11 -2.22 -16.66 15.06
C VAL A 11 -2.79 -17.41 13.87
N CYS A 12 -3.30 -16.68 12.88
CA CYS A 12 -3.67 -17.28 11.60
C CYS A 12 -2.40 -17.53 10.78
N ARG A 13 -2.26 -18.72 10.19
CA ARG A 13 -1.10 -19.08 9.39
C ARG A 13 -1.50 -19.81 8.11
N GLY A 14 -1.06 -19.28 6.97
CA GLY A 14 -1.06 -19.99 5.68
C GLY A 14 0.16 -20.91 5.57
N ALA A 15 0.98 -20.71 4.53
CA ALA A 15 2.23 -21.44 4.36
C ALA A 15 3.36 -20.98 5.31
N GLY A 16 3.26 -19.79 5.90
CA GLY A 16 4.29 -19.23 6.79
C GLY A 16 5.56 -18.79 6.04
N THR A 17 5.40 -18.17 4.87
CA THR A 17 6.49 -17.66 4.02
C THR A 17 6.85 -16.19 4.31
N ASN A 18 6.27 -15.57 5.34
CA ASN A 18 6.50 -14.15 5.60
C ASN A 18 7.88 -13.89 6.20
N LEU A 19 8.40 -12.67 5.98
CA LEU A 19 9.75 -12.27 6.39
C LEU A 19 9.74 -11.30 7.59
N SER A 20 8.58 -10.77 7.96
CA SER A 20 8.39 -9.83 9.06
C SER A 20 8.17 -10.49 10.43
N GLY A 21 8.08 -11.81 10.47
CA GLY A 21 7.75 -12.59 11.67
C GLY A 21 6.28 -12.49 12.11
N GLY A 22 5.38 -11.99 11.24
CA GLY A 22 3.95 -11.87 11.53
C GLY A 22 3.25 -13.21 11.86
N CYS A 23 3.80 -14.35 11.43
CA CYS A 23 3.22 -15.67 11.71
C CYS A 23 3.80 -16.38 12.95
N ILE A 24 4.62 -15.68 13.76
CA ILE A 24 5.25 -16.22 14.97
C ILE A 24 4.34 -16.00 16.20
N PRO A 25 3.94 -17.05 16.94
CA PRO A 25 3.07 -16.95 18.12
C PRO A 25 3.84 -16.46 19.36
N LEU A 26 4.16 -15.16 19.41
CA LEU A 26 4.94 -14.54 20.51
C LEU A 26 4.33 -14.73 21.91
N ARG A 27 3.00 -14.84 22.01
CA ARG A 27 2.28 -15.08 23.28
C ARG A 27 1.87 -16.56 23.47
N GLY A 28 2.44 -17.47 22.68
CA GLY A 28 1.96 -18.85 22.59
C GLY A 28 0.54 -18.92 22.03
N GLY A 29 -0.29 -19.82 22.57
CA GLY A 29 -1.68 -20.01 22.14
C GLY A 29 -1.83 -20.94 20.95
N VAL A 30 -2.82 -20.69 20.10
CA VAL A 30 -3.21 -21.60 19.00
C VAL A 30 -2.83 -21.03 17.63
N VAL A 31 -2.20 -21.87 16.80
CA VAL A 31 -2.02 -21.55 15.37
C VAL A 31 -3.22 -22.07 14.58
N LEU A 32 -4.00 -21.15 14.02
CA LEU A 32 -5.10 -21.46 13.11
C LEU A 32 -4.55 -21.60 11.69
N SER A 33 -4.27 -22.84 11.29
CA SER A 33 -3.76 -23.12 9.95
C SER A 33 -4.89 -23.11 8.90
N THR A 34 -4.74 -22.28 7.87
CA THR A 34 -5.64 -22.29 6.69
C THR A 34 -5.13 -23.22 5.59
N ALA A 35 -4.05 -23.95 5.83
CA ALA A 35 -3.37 -24.74 4.81
C ALA A 35 -4.25 -25.83 4.18
N LEU A 36 -5.33 -26.29 4.82
CA LEU A 36 -6.24 -27.29 4.25
C LEU A 36 -7.42 -26.68 3.47
N MET A 37 -7.62 -25.36 3.54
CA MET A 37 -8.67 -24.64 2.80
C MET A 37 -8.15 -24.30 1.39
N ARG A 38 -8.04 -25.29 0.50
CA ARG A 38 -7.36 -25.19 -0.80
C ARG A 38 -8.29 -25.21 -2.01
N ARG A 39 -9.59 -24.97 -1.84
CA ARG A 39 -10.52 -25.01 -2.96
C ARG A 39 -10.48 -23.72 -3.77
N ILE A 40 -10.30 -23.87 -5.09
CA ILE A 40 -10.73 -22.87 -6.06
C ILE A 40 -12.22 -23.15 -6.32
N ALA A 41 -13.10 -22.34 -5.72
CA ALA A 41 -14.53 -22.58 -5.75
C ALA A 41 -15.18 -22.19 -7.10
N GLN A 42 -14.63 -21.18 -7.77
CA GLN A 42 -15.16 -20.70 -9.05
C GLN A 42 -14.09 -19.91 -9.81
N ILE A 43 -14.05 -20.08 -11.14
CA ILE A 43 -13.47 -19.14 -12.11
C ILE A 43 -14.63 -18.64 -12.98
N ASP A 44 -14.90 -17.33 -12.95
CA ASP A 44 -15.92 -16.68 -13.74
C ASP A 44 -15.26 -15.91 -14.88
N THR A 45 -15.30 -16.48 -16.08
CA THR A 45 -14.69 -15.91 -17.28
C THR A 45 -15.49 -14.76 -17.88
N THR A 46 -16.77 -14.63 -17.52
CA THR A 46 -17.62 -13.51 -17.96
C THR A 46 -17.34 -12.26 -17.14
N ASN A 47 -17.28 -12.40 -15.81
CA ASN A 47 -17.02 -11.27 -14.91
C ASN A 47 -15.53 -11.05 -14.63
N LEU A 48 -14.66 -11.93 -15.14
CA LEU A 48 -13.21 -11.92 -14.91
C LEU A 48 -12.88 -11.97 -13.41
N THR A 49 -13.45 -12.95 -12.70
CA THR A 49 -13.24 -13.10 -11.25
C THR A 49 -12.96 -14.55 -10.86
N ALA A 50 -12.40 -14.74 -9.67
CA ALA A 50 -12.28 -16.05 -9.04
C ALA A 50 -12.73 -16.00 -7.59
N ALA A 51 -13.33 -17.08 -7.10
CA ALA A 51 -13.62 -17.29 -5.68
C ALA A 51 -12.76 -18.43 -5.16
N VAL A 52 -11.95 -18.17 -4.13
CA VAL A 52 -10.96 -19.12 -3.61
C VAL A 52 -10.97 -19.17 -2.08
N GLU A 53 -10.60 -20.32 -1.54
CA GLU A 53 -10.26 -20.47 -0.14
C GLU A 53 -8.84 -19.93 0.16
N PRO A 54 -8.55 -19.48 1.40
CA PRO A 54 -7.31 -18.76 1.75
C PRO A 54 -6.03 -19.61 1.69
N GLY A 55 -6.16 -20.94 1.70
CA GLY A 55 -5.05 -21.89 1.62
C GLY A 55 -4.62 -22.22 0.19
N VAL A 56 -5.34 -21.76 -0.84
CA VAL A 56 -4.92 -21.90 -2.24
C VAL A 56 -3.56 -21.22 -2.42
N VAL A 57 -2.61 -21.91 -3.04
CA VAL A 57 -1.29 -21.35 -3.38
C VAL A 57 -1.45 -20.36 -4.53
N ASN A 58 -0.76 -19.22 -4.46
CA ASN A 58 -0.85 -18.16 -5.47
C ASN A 58 -0.65 -18.69 -6.90
N LEU A 59 0.42 -19.47 -7.12
CA LEU A 59 0.70 -20.07 -8.43
C LEU A 59 -0.36 -21.08 -8.89
N ASP A 60 -1.06 -21.75 -7.97
CA ASP A 60 -2.11 -22.71 -8.36
C ASP A 60 -3.34 -22.00 -8.93
N LEU A 61 -3.74 -20.86 -8.33
CA LEU A 61 -4.76 -19.99 -8.90
C LEU A 61 -4.32 -19.44 -10.26
N GLN A 62 -3.07 -18.99 -10.37
CA GLN A 62 -2.52 -18.49 -11.63
C GLN A 62 -2.62 -19.53 -12.74
N LYS A 63 -2.16 -20.77 -12.49
CA LYS A 63 -2.21 -21.87 -13.48
C LYS A 63 -3.65 -22.23 -13.87
N GLU A 64 -4.59 -22.18 -12.92
CA GLU A 64 -5.99 -22.46 -13.22
C GLU A 64 -6.61 -21.36 -14.08
N ALA A 65 -6.37 -20.08 -13.74
CA ALA A 65 -6.85 -18.96 -14.53
C ALA A 65 -6.29 -18.97 -15.97
N GLU A 66 -5.03 -19.38 -16.15
CA GLU A 66 -4.36 -19.46 -17.46
C GLU A 66 -5.07 -20.39 -18.45
N ARG A 67 -5.72 -21.47 -17.96
CA ARG A 67 -6.51 -22.39 -18.78
C ARG A 67 -7.70 -21.71 -19.46
N HIS A 68 -8.11 -20.56 -18.94
CA HIS A 68 -9.21 -19.75 -19.45
C HIS A 68 -8.73 -18.48 -20.19
N GLY A 69 -7.43 -18.36 -20.47
CA GLY A 69 -6.87 -17.16 -21.09
C GLY A 69 -6.79 -15.96 -20.14
N LEU A 70 -6.83 -16.21 -18.82
CA LEU A 70 -6.80 -15.20 -17.77
C LEU A 70 -5.55 -15.36 -16.88
N PHE A 71 -5.25 -14.37 -16.06
CA PHE A 71 -4.23 -14.46 -15.03
C PHE A 71 -4.59 -13.66 -13.78
N TYR A 72 -4.04 -14.09 -12.63
CA TYR A 72 -4.05 -13.33 -11.39
C TYR A 72 -2.76 -12.51 -11.31
N ALA A 73 -2.88 -11.18 -11.19
CA ALA A 73 -1.73 -10.32 -11.41
C ALA A 73 -0.69 -10.29 -10.27
N PRO A 74 -1.07 -10.26 -8.97
CA PRO A 74 -0.10 -10.26 -7.88
C PRO A 74 0.79 -11.51 -7.88
N ASP A 75 2.10 -11.29 -8.02
CA ASP A 75 3.12 -12.30 -8.24
C ASP A 75 4.31 -12.20 -7.26
N PRO A 76 4.06 -12.32 -5.94
CA PRO A 76 5.11 -12.26 -4.93
C PRO A 76 6.22 -13.28 -5.24
N ALA A 77 7.46 -12.99 -4.86
CA ALA A 77 8.59 -13.89 -5.13
C ALA A 77 8.35 -15.32 -4.60
N SER A 78 7.60 -15.46 -3.51
CA SER A 78 7.20 -16.72 -2.91
C SER A 78 5.96 -17.38 -3.56
N MET A 79 5.47 -16.96 -4.73
CA MET A 79 4.20 -17.41 -5.33
C MET A 79 4.06 -18.93 -5.48
N LYS A 80 5.19 -19.66 -5.56
CA LYS A 80 5.24 -21.14 -5.58
C LYS A 80 4.80 -21.77 -4.25
N ALA A 81 4.75 -21.01 -3.16
CA ALA A 81 4.48 -21.49 -1.80
C ALA A 81 3.47 -20.64 -1.01
N CYS A 82 3.48 -19.31 -1.18
CA CYS A 82 2.56 -18.45 -0.43
C CYS A 82 1.10 -18.69 -0.84
N THR A 83 0.20 -18.56 0.12
CA THR A 83 -1.23 -18.76 -0.09
C THR A 83 -1.98 -17.44 -0.23
N LEU A 84 -3.13 -17.44 -0.90
CA LEU A 84 -3.92 -16.23 -1.14
C LEU A 84 -4.34 -15.53 0.16
N GLY A 85 -4.62 -16.28 1.23
CA GLY A 85 -4.89 -15.72 2.55
C GLY A 85 -3.69 -14.97 3.14
N GLY A 86 -2.48 -15.50 2.95
CA GLY A 86 -1.25 -14.78 3.30
C GLY A 86 -1.05 -13.53 2.45
N ASN A 87 -1.35 -13.61 1.15
CA ASN A 87 -1.26 -12.43 0.27
C ASN A 87 -2.22 -11.31 0.67
N VAL A 88 -3.43 -11.65 1.09
CA VAL A 88 -4.39 -10.69 1.66
C VAL A 88 -3.83 -10.11 2.98
N ALA A 89 -3.38 -10.96 3.90
CA ALA A 89 -2.92 -10.54 5.22
C ALA A 89 -1.70 -9.61 5.17
N GLU A 90 -0.79 -9.81 4.22
CA GLU A 90 0.42 -9.00 4.02
C GLU A 90 0.24 -7.88 2.97
N ASN A 91 -0.93 -7.81 2.30
CA ASN A 91 -1.16 -6.99 1.11
C ASN A 91 -0.04 -7.15 0.06
N SER A 92 0.35 -8.40 -0.22
CA SER A 92 1.56 -8.69 -0.98
C SER A 92 1.57 -8.02 -2.35
N GLY A 93 2.75 -7.51 -2.73
CA GLY A 93 3.08 -7.07 -4.07
C GLY A 93 3.85 -8.13 -4.86
N GLY A 94 4.60 -7.67 -5.86
CA GLY A 94 5.57 -8.44 -6.62
C GLY A 94 6.14 -7.59 -7.77
N PRO A 95 6.91 -8.20 -8.69
CA PRO A 95 7.46 -7.51 -9.85
C PRO A 95 6.40 -6.86 -10.76
N ARG A 96 5.17 -7.40 -10.81
CA ARG A 96 4.08 -6.85 -11.65
C ARG A 96 3.38 -5.63 -11.07
N THR A 97 3.70 -5.23 -9.84
CA THR A 97 2.98 -4.17 -9.13
C THR A 97 3.04 -2.82 -9.82
N VAL A 98 4.16 -2.48 -10.48
CA VAL A 98 4.30 -1.22 -11.23
C VAL A 98 3.12 -0.97 -12.19
N LYS A 99 2.68 -2.01 -12.92
CA LYS A 99 1.53 -1.94 -13.83
C LYS A 99 0.21 -2.33 -13.18
N TYR A 100 0.20 -3.40 -12.40
CA TYR A 100 -1.05 -4.05 -11.96
C TYR A 100 -1.45 -3.79 -10.51
N GLY A 101 -0.62 -3.14 -9.70
CA GLY A 101 -0.89 -2.89 -8.29
C GLY A 101 -0.56 -4.07 -7.37
N MET A 102 -0.88 -3.90 -6.08
CA MET A 102 -0.72 -4.89 -5.02
C MET A 102 -2.01 -5.69 -4.83
N THR A 103 -1.99 -6.69 -3.94
CA THR A 103 -3.14 -7.56 -3.66
C THR A 103 -4.43 -6.78 -3.37
N THR A 104 -4.37 -5.66 -2.63
CA THR A 104 -5.53 -4.79 -2.33
C THR A 104 -6.32 -4.34 -3.57
N GLN A 105 -5.67 -4.11 -4.73
CA GLN A 105 -6.35 -3.73 -5.98
C GLN A 105 -7.05 -4.91 -6.69
N HIS A 106 -6.75 -6.14 -6.29
CA HIS A 106 -7.31 -7.36 -6.90
C HIS A 106 -8.37 -8.02 -6.03
N VAL A 107 -8.47 -7.68 -4.75
CA VAL A 107 -9.51 -8.23 -3.85
C VAL A 107 -10.83 -7.47 -4.01
N LEU A 108 -11.89 -8.19 -4.36
CA LEU A 108 -13.24 -7.68 -4.59
C LEU A 108 -14.17 -7.90 -3.39
N ALA A 109 -13.98 -9.02 -2.68
CA ALA A 109 -14.69 -9.33 -1.46
C ALA A 109 -13.88 -10.30 -0.59
N LEU A 110 -14.13 -10.26 0.72
CA LEU A 110 -13.58 -11.18 1.70
C LEU A 110 -14.71 -11.72 2.58
N GLU A 111 -14.70 -13.01 2.85
CA GLU A 111 -15.39 -13.59 3.98
C GLU A 111 -14.36 -13.82 5.10
N ALA A 112 -14.68 -13.44 6.32
CA ALA A 112 -13.77 -13.56 7.46
C ALA A 112 -14.52 -13.88 8.76
N VAL A 113 -13.89 -14.70 9.60
CA VAL A 113 -14.23 -14.84 11.01
C VAL A 113 -13.58 -13.70 11.77
N MET A 114 -14.41 -12.84 12.33
CA MET A 114 -13.97 -11.68 13.09
C MET A 114 -13.62 -12.03 14.54
N PRO A 115 -13.01 -11.14 15.35
CA PRO A 115 -12.51 -11.50 16.69
C PRO A 115 -13.59 -11.94 17.70
N ASP A 116 -14.85 -11.55 17.50
CA ASP A 116 -15.99 -12.07 18.29
C ASP A 116 -16.47 -13.46 17.82
N ALA A 117 -15.77 -14.05 16.85
CA ALA A 117 -16.08 -15.28 16.15
C ALA A 117 -17.34 -15.27 15.26
N SER A 118 -17.88 -14.10 14.93
CA SER A 118 -18.90 -13.99 13.88
C SER A 118 -18.28 -14.11 12.48
N LEU A 119 -18.98 -14.78 11.57
CA LEU A 119 -18.63 -14.81 10.16
C LEU A 119 -19.22 -13.59 9.46
N GLN A 120 -18.43 -12.84 8.72
CA GLN A 120 -18.86 -11.66 7.98
C GLN A 120 -18.33 -11.72 6.55
N LYS A 121 -19.09 -11.13 5.63
CA LYS A 121 -18.64 -10.84 4.28
C LYS A 121 -18.52 -9.33 4.11
N PHE A 122 -17.40 -8.88 3.57
CA PHE A 122 -17.13 -7.50 3.20
C PHE A 122 -16.84 -7.45 1.70
N SER A 123 -17.30 -6.41 1.03
CA SER A 123 -17.09 -6.20 -0.40
C SER A 123 -16.73 -4.76 -0.70
N ILE A 124 -15.95 -4.56 -1.77
CA ILE A 124 -15.65 -3.23 -2.30
C ILE A 124 -16.93 -2.46 -2.70
N ASP A 125 -18.00 -3.19 -3.01
CA ASP A 125 -19.31 -2.63 -3.40
C ASP A 125 -20.22 -2.33 -2.19
N ASP A 126 -19.77 -2.59 -0.94
CA ASP A 126 -20.54 -2.28 0.26
C ASP A 126 -20.74 -0.76 0.42
N ALA A 127 -21.94 -0.36 0.82
CA ALA A 127 -22.24 1.02 1.20
C ALA A 127 -21.51 1.42 2.49
N GLY A 128 -21.21 2.71 2.63
CA GLY A 128 -20.54 3.23 3.82
C GLY A 128 -19.01 3.07 3.80
N PRO A 129 -18.35 3.17 4.97
CA PRO A 129 -16.91 2.92 5.12
C PRO A 129 -16.45 1.61 4.47
N GLU A 130 -15.28 1.61 3.84
CA GLU A 130 -14.73 0.44 3.15
C GLU A 130 -14.08 -0.53 4.15
N MET A 131 -14.91 -1.31 4.84
CA MET A 131 -14.47 -2.19 5.94
C MET A 131 -13.53 -3.32 5.50
N MET A 132 -13.52 -3.72 4.21
CA MET A 132 -12.64 -4.79 3.72
C MET A 132 -11.16 -4.40 3.84
N SER A 133 -10.84 -3.11 3.68
CA SER A 133 -9.48 -2.59 3.86
C SER A 133 -8.85 -2.89 5.23
N LEU A 134 -9.65 -3.07 6.29
CA LEU A 134 -9.15 -3.44 7.61
C LEU A 134 -8.68 -4.89 7.71
N LEU A 135 -8.97 -5.74 6.72
CA LEU A 135 -8.51 -7.13 6.69
C LEU A 135 -7.31 -7.33 5.77
N ILE A 136 -7.08 -6.41 4.83
CA ILE A 136 -5.98 -6.45 3.88
C ILE A 136 -4.77 -5.73 4.51
N GLY A 137 -3.61 -6.39 4.54
CA GLY A 137 -2.41 -5.84 5.20
C GLY A 137 -2.47 -5.85 6.74
N ALA A 138 -3.53 -6.40 7.34
CA ALA A 138 -3.70 -6.42 8.79
C ALA A 138 -2.96 -7.57 9.50
N GLU A 139 -2.24 -8.41 8.76
CA GLU A 139 -1.43 -9.52 9.26
C GLU A 139 -2.18 -10.45 10.24
N GLY A 140 -3.48 -10.65 10.03
CA GLY A 140 -4.33 -11.47 10.91
C GLY A 140 -4.59 -10.86 12.29
N THR A 141 -4.27 -9.58 12.51
CA THR A 141 -4.53 -8.88 13.78
C THR A 141 -6.00 -8.47 13.95
N LEU A 142 -6.79 -8.40 12.86
CA LEU A 142 -8.18 -7.90 12.91
C LEU A 142 -9.24 -8.94 12.46
N GLY A 143 -8.83 -10.15 12.09
CA GLY A 143 -9.74 -11.22 11.67
C GLY A 143 -9.04 -12.36 10.94
N VAL A 144 -9.78 -13.42 10.63
CA VAL A 144 -9.32 -14.62 9.91
C VAL A 144 -10.11 -14.77 8.63
N VAL A 145 -9.49 -14.52 7.49
CA VAL A 145 -10.11 -14.68 6.16
C VAL A 145 -10.39 -16.16 5.87
N THR A 146 -11.61 -16.48 5.44
CA THR A 146 -12.10 -17.83 5.10
C THR A 146 -12.44 -18.00 3.63
N LYS A 147 -12.72 -16.92 2.90
CA LYS A 147 -12.97 -16.94 1.45
C LYS A 147 -12.59 -15.60 0.80
N ILE A 148 -12.05 -15.65 -0.41
CA ILE A 148 -11.51 -14.49 -1.12
C ILE A 148 -12.10 -14.47 -2.52
N TRP A 149 -12.64 -13.32 -2.92
CA TRP A 149 -13.02 -13.05 -4.31
C TRP A 149 -11.99 -12.11 -4.90
N VAL A 150 -11.37 -12.53 -5.99
CA VAL A 150 -10.35 -11.75 -6.68
C VAL A 150 -10.73 -11.44 -8.11
N LYS A 151 -10.20 -10.34 -8.62
CA LYS A 151 -10.21 -9.98 -10.03
C LYS A 151 -9.16 -10.80 -10.79
N LEU A 152 -9.53 -11.23 -11.98
CA LEU A 152 -8.64 -11.80 -12.99
C LEU A 152 -8.48 -10.82 -14.15
N THR A 153 -7.38 -10.95 -14.88
CA THR A 153 -7.04 -10.09 -16.03
C THR A 153 -6.81 -10.98 -17.27
N PRO A 154 -7.26 -10.58 -18.47
CA PRO A 154 -6.92 -11.31 -19.69
C PRO A 154 -5.41 -11.39 -19.91
N ILE A 155 -4.91 -12.54 -20.36
CA ILE A 155 -3.51 -12.68 -20.76
C ILE A 155 -3.25 -11.71 -21.93
N PRO A 156 -2.22 -10.86 -21.85
CA PRO A 156 -1.90 -9.92 -22.92
C PRO A 156 -1.47 -10.66 -24.19
N GLU A 157 -1.80 -10.09 -25.35
CA GLU A 157 -1.46 -10.64 -26.68
C GLU A 157 0.05 -10.88 -26.84
N LYS A 158 0.88 -9.95 -26.35
CA LYS A 158 2.33 -10.06 -26.38
C LYS A 158 2.91 -9.74 -25.01
N ILE A 159 3.90 -10.54 -24.61
CA ILE A 159 4.85 -10.20 -23.54
C ILE A 159 6.25 -10.22 -24.14
N GLN A 160 7.04 -9.18 -23.90
CA GLN A 160 8.42 -9.06 -24.33
C GLN A 160 9.33 -8.89 -23.11
N THR A 161 10.24 -9.84 -22.89
CA THR A 161 11.25 -9.76 -21.83
C THR A 161 12.55 -9.19 -22.41
N ILE A 162 13.17 -8.30 -21.66
CA ILE A 162 14.39 -7.58 -22.03
C ILE A 162 15.39 -7.68 -20.88
N LEU A 163 16.64 -8.00 -21.20
CA LEU A 163 17.77 -7.89 -20.30
C LEU A 163 18.68 -6.76 -20.78
N ALA A 164 18.94 -5.81 -19.89
CA ALA A 164 19.93 -4.75 -20.09
C ALA A 164 21.02 -4.85 -19.02
N SER A 165 22.28 -4.59 -19.37
CA SER A 165 23.40 -4.57 -18.41
C SER A 165 24.19 -3.28 -18.47
N PHE A 166 24.75 -2.90 -17.34
CA PHE A 166 25.42 -1.62 -17.14
C PHE A 166 26.73 -1.82 -16.37
N SER A 167 27.71 -0.97 -16.65
CA SER A 167 28.95 -0.85 -15.88
C SER A 167 28.80 0.11 -14.68
N SER A 168 27.58 0.51 -14.36
CA SER A 168 27.26 1.41 -13.24
C SER A 168 25.81 1.18 -12.79
N MET A 169 25.59 1.05 -11.48
CA MET A 169 24.24 0.95 -10.92
C MET A 169 23.49 2.28 -11.08
N GLU A 170 24.19 3.41 -11.00
CA GLU A 170 23.62 4.74 -11.19
C GLU A 170 23.07 4.93 -12.61
N ASP A 171 23.77 4.42 -13.63
CA ASP A 171 23.29 4.45 -15.03
C ASP A 171 22.04 3.56 -15.21
N ALA A 172 22.00 2.41 -14.54
CA ALA A 172 20.82 1.52 -14.53
C ALA A 172 19.61 2.18 -13.84
N ILE A 173 19.79 2.80 -12.68
CA ILE A 173 18.72 3.53 -11.97
C ILE A 173 18.25 4.74 -12.77
N LYS A 174 19.15 5.48 -13.41
CA LYS A 174 18.78 6.58 -14.30
C LYS A 174 17.93 6.08 -15.47
N THR A 175 18.26 4.92 -16.04
CA THR A 175 17.46 4.25 -17.07
C THR A 175 16.04 3.96 -16.59
N VAL A 176 15.90 3.47 -15.36
CA VAL A 176 14.58 3.22 -14.75
C VAL A 176 13.74 4.50 -14.70
N SER A 177 14.31 5.59 -14.16
CA SER A 177 13.61 6.88 -14.06
C SER A 177 13.22 7.43 -15.42
N ASP A 178 14.11 7.37 -16.41
CA ASP A 178 13.86 7.87 -17.77
C ASP A 178 12.78 7.05 -18.50
N ILE A 179 12.75 5.72 -18.33
CA ILE A 179 11.71 4.84 -18.89
C ILE A 179 10.34 5.26 -18.35
N ILE A 180 10.19 5.41 -17.04
CA ILE A 180 8.91 5.82 -16.44
C ILE A 180 8.55 7.26 -16.84
N ALA A 181 9.52 8.18 -16.86
CA ALA A 181 9.29 9.57 -17.27
C ALA A 181 8.84 9.69 -18.73
N SER A 182 9.23 8.75 -19.60
CA SER A 182 8.78 8.69 -21.00
C SER A 182 7.30 8.29 -21.17
N GLY A 183 6.64 7.87 -20.08
CA GLY A 183 5.25 7.42 -20.08
C GLY A 183 5.05 5.95 -20.41
N VAL A 184 6.14 5.18 -20.56
CA VAL A 184 6.08 3.71 -20.61
C VAL A 184 5.79 3.21 -19.19
N VAL A 185 4.81 2.33 -19.06
CA VAL A 185 4.52 1.61 -17.82
C VAL A 185 4.85 0.13 -18.05
N PRO A 186 6.08 -0.30 -17.71
CA PRO A 186 6.48 -1.69 -17.90
C PRO A 186 5.59 -2.63 -17.10
N ARG A 187 5.41 -3.85 -17.60
CA ARG A 187 4.85 -4.96 -16.83
C ARG A 187 5.72 -5.23 -15.59
N VAL A 188 7.04 -5.17 -15.79
CA VAL A 188 8.09 -5.45 -14.80
C VAL A 188 9.28 -4.55 -15.09
N LEU A 189 9.95 -4.05 -14.04
CA LEU A 189 11.21 -3.31 -14.14
C LEU A 189 12.04 -3.57 -12.87
N GLU A 190 12.85 -4.63 -12.92
CA GLU A 190 13.68 -5.12 -11.81
C GLU A 190 15.15 -4.74 -11.99
N ALA A 191 15.86 -4.54 -10.90
CA ALA A 191 17.30 -4.30 -10.90
C ALA A 191 18.03 -5.27 -9.94
N LEU A 192 19.21 -5.73 -10.36
CA LEU A 192 20.15 -6.52 -9.55
C LEU A 192 21.54 -5.88 -9.63
N ASP A 193 22.26 -5.86 -8.51
CA ASP A 193 23.65 -5.41 -8.43
C ASP A 193 24.68 -6.52 -8.70
N ARG A 194 25.96 -6.16 -8.82
CA ARG A 194 27.07 -7.10 -9.02
C ARG A 194 27.03 -8.27 -8.04
N MET A 195 26.90 -8.01 -6.74
CA MET A 195 26.91 -9.07 -5.73
C MET A 195 25.77 -10.07 -5.95
N SER A 196 24.57 -9.57 -6.29
CA SER A 196 23.41 -10.42 -6.59
C SER A 196 23.58 -11.20 -7.89
N ILE A 197 24.15 -10.56 -8.92
CA ILE A 197 24.45 -11.21 -10.21
C ILE A 197 25.44 -12.35 -9.99
N GLU A 198 26.57 -12.08 -9.32
CA GLU A 198 27.61 -13.07 -9.05
C GLU A 198 27.10 -14.25 -8.22
N ALA A 199 26.30 -13.97 -7.18
CA ALA A 199 25.70 -15.02 -6.36
C ALA A 199 24.76 -15.92 -7.18
N VAL A 200 23.91 -15.32 -8.02
CA VAL A 200 22.98 -16.08 -8.89
C VAL A 200 23.75 -16.89 -9.93
N GLU A 201 24.71 -16.30 -10.63
CA GLU A 201 25.47 -16.99 -11.67
C GLU A 201 26.37 -18.10 -11.13
N ALA A 202 26.83 -18.01 -9.88
CA ALA A 202 27.61 -19.07 -9.24
C ALA A 202 26.80 -20.34 -8.94
N TYR A 203 25.45 -20.26 -8.94
CA TYR A 203 24.58 -21.38 -8.55
C TYR A 203 23.56 -21.76 -9.62
N LEU A 204 22.84 -20.80 -10.18
CA LEU A 204 21.72 -21.02 -11.10
C LEU A 204 22.12 -20.87 -12.57
N HIS A 205 23.24 -20.22 -12.86
CA HIS A 205 23.69 -19.94 -14.23
C HIS A 205 22.56 -19.32 -15.09
N ALA A 206 21.92 -18.26 -14.56
CA ALA A 206 20.74 -17.65 -15.18
C ALA A 206 21.05 -16.95 -16.51
N GLY A 207 22.34 -16.74 -16.82
CA GLY A 207 22.82 -16.15 -18.05
C GLY A 207 22.91 -14.62 -18.00
N TYR A 208 23.04 -14.06 -16.80
CA TYR A 208 23.40 -12.65 -16.61
C TYR A 208 24.86 -12.40 -17.01
N PRO A 209 25.21 -11.23 -17.58
CA PRO A 209 26.55 -10.99 -18.11
C PRO A 209 27.60 -10.91 -16.99
N ALA A 210 28.70 -11.64 -17.17
CA ALA A 210 29.84 -11.58 -16.26
C ALA A 210 30.44 -10.16 -16.24
N GLY A 211 30.81 -9.68 -15.05
CA GLY A 211 31.43 -8.36 -14.85
C GLY A 211 30.46 -7.18 -14.87
N ALA A 212 29.16 -7.40 -15.09
CA ALA A 212 28.15 -6.34 -15.00
C ALA A 212 28.07 -5.77 -13.57
N GLU A 213 27.97 -4.44 -13.46
CA GLU A 213 27.73 -3.78 -12.16
C GLU A 213 26.25 -3.75 -11.80
N ALA A 214 25.40 -3.73 -12.82
CA ALA A 214 23.97 -3.84 -12.67
C ALA A 214 23.35 -4.50 -13.90
N VAL A 215 22.24 -5.20 -13.66
CA VAL A 215 21.33 -5.64 -14.73
C VAL A 215 19.93 -5.13 -14.46
N LEU A 216 19.25 -4.72 -15.53
CA LEU A 216 17.81 -4.49 -15.52
C LEU A 216 17.12 -5.66 -16.23
N LEU A 217 16.19 -6.29 -15.54
CA LEU A 217 15.28 -7.27 -16.12
C LEU A 217 13.90 -6.63 -16.26
N MET A 218 13.45 -6.47 -17.51
CA MET A 218 12.26 -5.70 -17.85
C MET A 218 11.28 -6.56 -18.61
N GLU A 219 9.98 -6.32 -18.40
CA GLU A 219 8.94 -6.87 -19.26
C GLU A 219 7.99 -5.77 -19.74
N LEU A 220 7.59 -5.87 -20.99
CA LEU A 220 6.52 -5.09 -21.60
C LEU A 220 5.39 -6.03 -22.00
N ASP A 221 4.15 -5.57 -21.89
CA ASP A 221 3.00 -6.35 -22.31
C ASP A 221 1.82 -5.50 -22.80
N GLY A 222 0.99 -6.09 -23.66
CA GLY A 222 -0.14 -5.44 -24.31
C GLY A 222 -0.37 -5.99 -25.71
N ALA A 223 -1.01 -5.18 -26.55
CA ALA A 223 -1.15 -5.46 -27.98
C ALA A 223 0.23 -5.39 -28.67
N GLN A 224 0.46 -6.19 -29.72
CA GLN A 224 1.76 -6.25 -30.38
C GLN A 224 2.30 -4.88 -30.85
N PRO A 225 1.51 -3.97 -31.46
CA PRO A 225 2.00 -2.65 -31.86
C PRO A 225 2.41 -1.77 -30.68
N GLU A 226 1.72 -1.90 -29.54
CA GLU A 226 2.04 -1.16 -28.33
C GLU A 226 3.38 -1.62 -27.75
N VAL A 227 3.55 -2.94 -27.62
CA VAL A 227 4.78 -3.55 -27.12
C VAL A 227 5.96 -3.21 -28.03
N ALA A 228 5.79 -3.24 -29.35
CA ALA A 228 6.85 -2.89 -30.29
C ALA A 228 7.29 -1.42 -30.15
N ARG A 229 6.34 -0.48 -30.03
CA ARG A 229 6.63 0.93 -29.79
C ARG A 229 7.39 1.14 -28.48
N ASP A 230 6.88 0.56 -27.39
CA ASP A 230 7.48 0.75 -26.06
C ASP A 230 8.86 0.07 -25.97
N ALA A 231 9.06 -1.07 -26.64
CA ALA A 231 10.36 -1.75 -26.70
C ALA A 231 11.42 -0.89 -27.41
N ALA A 232 11.06 -0.23 -28.51
CA ALA A 232 11.97 0.67 -29.22
C ALA A 232 12.39 1.87 -28.35
N LEU A 233 11.43 2.46 -27.63
CA LEU A 233 11.70 3.58 -26.72
C LEU A 233 12.55 3.16 -25.52
N VAL A 234 12.27 2.00 -24.92
CA VAL A 234 13.07 1.44 -23.82
C VAL A 234 14.50 1.15 -24.27
N GLU A 235 14.70 0.65 -25.49
CA GLU A 235 16.04 0.44 -26.06
C GLU A 235 16.80 1.75 -26.25
N GLU A 236 16.16 2.77 -26.84
CA GLU A 236 16.75 4.10 -27.04
C GLU A 236 17.21 4.69 -25.70
N ILE A 237 16.34 4.67 -24.69
CA ILE A 237 16.64 5.19 -23.35
C ILE A 237 17.78 4.41 -22.70
N SER A 238 17.76 3.07 -22.80
CA SER A 238 18.83 2.22 -22.25
C SER A 238 20.18 2.56 -22.89
N ARG A 239 20.24 2.69 -24.21
CA ARG A 239 21.47 3.05 -24.94
C ARG A 239 21.96 4.46 -24.59
N LYS A 240 21.04 5.43 -24.48
CA LYS A 240 21.34 6.81 -24.05
C LYS A 240 21.99 6.84 -22.66
N ASN A 241 21.59 5.94 -21.78
CA ASN A 241 22.13 5.77 -20.45
C ASN A 241 23.26 4.72 -20.37
N ARG A 242 24.04 4.57 -21.46
CA ARG A 242 25.28 3.77 -21.49
C ARG A 242 25.09 2.27 -21.19
N CYS A 243 23.95 1.70 -21.56
CA CYS A 243 23.75 0.25 -21.55
C CYS A 243 24.83 -0.46 -22.38
N VAL A 244 25.47 -1.48 -21.80
CA VAL A 244 26.58 -2.24 -22.39
C VAL A 244 26.05 -3.41 -23.23
N LEU A 245 25.06 -4.13 -22.71
CA LEU A 245 24.37 -5.21 -23.41
C LEU A 245 22.88 -4.98 -23.30
N TYR A 246 22.18 -5.01 -24.42
CA TYR A 246 20.72 -5.00 -24.49
C TYR A 246 20.27 -6.19 -25.34
N ARG A 247 19.47 -7.09 -24.77
CA ARG A 247 18.95 -8.26 -25.49
C ARG A 247 17.49 -8.54 -25.18
N PHE A 248 16.77 -9.00 -26.20
CA PHE A 248 15.46 -9.62 -26.03
C PHE A 248 15.63 -11.09 -25.65
N ALA A 249 14.81 -11.58 -24.72
CA ALA A 249 14.59 -13.01 -24.61
C ALA A 249 13.64 -13.43 -25.75
N THR A 250 14.13 -14.25 -26.67
CA THR A 250 13.39 -14.69 -27.86
C THR A 250 12.65 -16.01 -27.64
N GLU A 251 13.12 -16.84 -26.70
CA GLU A 251 12.54 -18.14 -26.38
C GLU A 251 11.96 -18.18 -24.98
N ALA A 252 10.89 -18.96 -24.78
CA ALA A 252 10.23 -19.11 -23.48
C ALA A 252 11.17 -19.67 -22.40
N GLN A 253 12.07 -20.60 -22.79
CA GLN A 253 13.07 -21.16 -21.87
C GLN A 253 14.09 -20.10 -21.43
N ASP A 254 14.55 -19.23 -22.35
CA ASP A 254 15.48 -18.16 -22.01
C ASP A 254 14.86 -17.15 -21.05
N ARG A 255 13.60 -16.78 -21.31
CA ARG A 255 12.81 -15.94 -20.41
C ARG A 255 12.69 -16.56 -19.01
N GLU A 256 12.33 -17.83 -18.92
CA GLU A 256 12.15 -18.48 -17.61
C GLU A 256 13.47 -18.62 -16.86
N ARG A 257 14.60 -18.90 -17.53
CA ARG A 257 15.94 -18.92 -16.90
C ARG A 257 16.30 -17.57 -16.28
N LEU A 258 16.13 -16.48 -17.02
CA LEU A 258 16.38 -15.12 -16.51
C LEU A 258 15.51 -14.80 -15.29
N TRP A 259 14.27 -15.25 -15.31
CA TRP A 259 13.35 -15.05 -14.21
C TRP A 259 13.61 -15.96 -13.00
N GLU A 260 14.06 -17.18 -13.23
CA GLU A 260 14.52 -18.09 -12.18
C GLU A 260 15.73 -17.50 -11.46
N GLY A 261 16.68 -16.91 -12.20
CA GLY A 261 17.78 -16.14 -11.61
C GLY A 261 17.28 -15.04 -10.68
N ARG A 262 16.36 -14.18 -11.17
CA ARG A 262 15.79 -13.06 -10.39
C ARG A 262 15.05 -13.53 -9.14
N ARG A 263 14.26 -14.61 -9.24
CA ARG A 263 13.52 -15.18 -8.09
C ARG A 263 14.44 -15.92 -7.12
N GLY A 264 15.54 -16.45 -7.62
CA GLY A 264 16.50 -17.26 -6.86
C GLY A 264 17.55 -16.46 -6.08
N VAL A 265 17.58 -15.12 -6.19
CA VAL A 265 18.57 -14.26 -5.51
C VAL A 265 18.67 -14.56 -4.01
N TYR A 266 17.55 -14.71 -3.30
CA TYR A 266 17.57 -15.03 -1.86
C TYR A 266 18.27 -16.37 -1.58
N ALA A 267 17.92 -17.41 -2.34
CA ALA A 267 18.53 -18.72 -2.20
C ALA A 267 20.03 -18.70 -2.57
N ALA A 268 20.42 -17.85 -3.53
CA ALA A 268 21.81 -17.64 -3.89
C ALA A 268 22.58 -16.90 -2.79
N MET A 269 22.02 -15.84 -2.20
CA MET A 269 22.63 -15.10 -1.09
C MET A 269 22.84 -15.96 0.16
N ALA A 270 21.91 -16.88 0.44
CA ALA A 270 22.04 -17.84 1.54
C ALA A 270 23.21 -18.84 1.35
N ARG A 271 23.87 -18.87 0.18
CA ARG A 271 25.13 -19.59 -0.04
C ARG A 271 26.38 -18.74 0.24
N VAL A 272 26.23 -17.42 0.31
CA VAL A 272 27.31 -16.47 0.60
C VAL A 272 27.59 -16.37 2.10
N ALA A 273 26.54 -16.44 2.93
CA ALA A 273 26.61 -16.51 4.38
C ALA A 273 25.40 -17.31 4.90
N PRO A 274 25.47 -17.89 6.11
CA PRO A 274 24.39 -18.73 6.63
C PRO A 274 23.09 -17.96 6.90
N ASN A 275 23.15 -16.64 7.09
CA ASN A 275 21.98 -15.81 7.36
C ASN A 275 21.93 -14.61 6.41
N VAL A 276 20.70 -14.23 6.04
CA VAL A 276 20.41 -13.05 5.22
C VAL A 276 19.30 -12.25 5.92
N LEU A 277 19.61 -11.01 6.32
CA LEU A 277 18.60 -10.05 6.74
C LEU A 277 18.11 -9.31 5.49
N VAL A 278 16.79 -9.33 5.29
CA VAL A 278 16.14 -8.77 4.12
C VAL A 278 15.38 -7.52 4.53
N GLU A 279 15.89 -6.37 4.11
CA GLU A 279 15.15 -5.11 4.24
C GLU A 279 14.17 -4.93 3.07
N ASP A 280 13.13 -4.12 3.27
CA ASP A 280 12.02 -3.93 2.30
C ASP A 280 11.59 -2.45 2.25
N GLY A 281 12.57 -1.55 2.22
CA GLY A 281 12.31 -0.11 2.26
C GLY A 281 11.82 0.42 0.91
N VAL A 282 10.90 1.38 0.92
CA VAL A 282 10.39 2.02 -0.31
C VAL A 282 10.83 3.47 -0.36
N VAL A 283 11.22 3.96 -1.52
CA VAL A 283 11.46 5.39 -1.76
C VAL A 283 10.71 5.87 -2.99
N PRO A 284 10.41 7.18 -3.08
CA PRO A 284 9.99 7.77 -4.35
C PRO A 284 11.01 7.49 -5.45
N ARG A 285 10.57 7.24 -6.68
CA ARG A 285 11.47 6.80 -7.77
C ARG A 285 12.62 7.78 -8.05
N ASN A 286 12.36 9.08 -7.93
CA ASN A 286 13.36 10.14 -8.08
C ASN A 286 14.43 10.17 -6.98
N ARG A 287 14.26 9.39 -5.90
CA ARG A 287 15.22 9.26 -4.80
C ARG A 287 16.00 7.94 -4.82
N LEU A 288 15.80 7.08 -5.82
CA LEU A 288 16.49 5.77 -5.91
C LEU A 288 18.02 5.89 -5.89
N VAL A 289 18.59 6.90 -6.55
CA VAL A 289 20.05 7.14 -6.56
C VAL A 289 20.56 7.49 -5.16
N GLU A 290 19.83 8.35 -4.44
CA GLU A 290 20.17 8.72 -3.06
C GLU A 290 20.05 7.52 -2.13
N ALA A 291 18.99 6.72 -2.26
CA ALA A 291 18.81 5.51 -1.47
C ALA A 291 19.95 4.50 -1.64
N LEU A 292 20.44 4.32 -2.88
CA LEU A 292 21.62 3.50 -3.16
C LEU A 292 22.86 4.02 -2.41
N GLN A 293 23.06 5.33 -2.39
CA GLN A 293 24.19 5.93 -1.66
C GLN A 293 24.07 5.70 -0.15
N GLU A 294 22.87 5.80 0.42
CA GLU A 294 22.64 5.49 1.84
C GLU A 294 22.88 4.01 2.16
N ILE A 295 22.48 3.09 1.28
CA ILE A 295 22.79 1.66 1.44
C ILE A 295 24.30 1.42 1.44
N ARG A 296 25.05 2.04 0.53
CA ARG A 296 26.52 1.94 0.50
C ARG A 296 27.16 2.54 1.75
N ARG A 297 26.65 3.68 2.24
CA ARG A 297 27.11 4.28 3.50
C ARG A 297 26.82 3.38 4.71
N ALA A 298 25.63 2.76 4.77
CA ALA A 298 25.27 1.81 5.82
C ALA A 298 26.18 0.58 5.78
N SER A 299 26.42 0.01 4.60
CA SER A 299 27.37 -1.09 4.39
C SER A 299 28.77 -0.75 4.93
N ALA A 300 29.32 0.43 4.58
CA ALA A 300 30.62 0.88 5.06
C ALA A 300 30.66 1.20 6.55
N LYS A 301 29.65 1.89 7.09
CA LYS A 301 29.55 2.26 8.51
C LYS A 301 29.51 1.04 9.42
N TRP A 302 28.76 0.01 9.02
CA TRP A 302 28.54 -1.18 9.83
C TRP A 302 29.47 -2.33 9.47
N ASP A 303 30.33 -2.17 8.46
CA ASP A 303 31.24 -3.22 7.99
C ASP A 303 30.48 -4.53 7.67
N VAL A 304 29.45 -4.41 6.83
CA VAL A 304 28.62 -5.53 6.36
C VAL A 304 28.53 -5.55 4.84
N ARG A 305 28.40 -6.74 4.26
CA ARG A 305 28.16 -6.92 2.83
C ARG A 305 26.67 -6.91 2.55
N ILE A 306 26.27 -6.14 1.54
CA ILE A 306 24.87 -5.96 1.14
C ILE A 306 24.77 -6.19 -0.35
N GLY A 307 23.95 -7.15 -0.75
CA GLY A 307 23.53 -7.30 -2.15
C GLY A 307 22.18 -6.65 -2.37
N LEU A 308 22.03 -5.92 -3.47
CA LEU A 308 20.82 -5.17 -3.77
C LEU A 308 20.04 -5.76 -4.94
N LEU A 309 18.78 -6.05 -4.63
CA LEU A 309 17.73 -6.52 -5.51
C LEU A 309 16.54 -5.58 -5.34
N PHE A 310 15.87 -5.13 -6.39
CA PHE A 310 14.71 -4.25 -6.16
C PHE A 310 13.74 -4.14 -7.32
N HIS A 311 12.50 -3.82 -6.96
CA HIS A 311 11.43 -3.45 -7.90
C HIS A 311 11.63 -1.99 -8.30
N ALA A 312 12.58 -1.75 -9.20
CA ALA A 312 13.00 -0.40 -9.56
C ALA A 312 11.86 0.44 -10.13
N GLY A 313 10.90 -0.18 -10.84
CA GLY A 313 9.74 0.51 -11.41
C GLY A 313 8.74 1.10 -10.39
N ASP A 314 8.77 0.67 -9.14
CA ASP A 314 7.89 1.18 -8.08
C ASP A 314 8.63 1.67 -6.81
N GLY A 315 9.97 1.64 -6.83
CA GLY A 315 10.79 2.24 -5.78
C GLY A 315 11.03 1.34 -4.56
N ASN A 316 10.66 0.06 -4.62
CA ASN A 316 10.78 -0.88 -3.50
C ASN A 316 12.11 -1.64 -3.50
N LEU A 317 12.96 -1.33 -2.52
CA LEU A 317 14.33 -1.81 -2.35
C LEU A 317 14.38 -3.07 -1.48
N HIS A 318 15.14 -4.09 -1.91
CA HIS A 318 15.46 -5.28 -1.10
C HIS A 318 16.96 -5.45 -0.84
N PRO A 319 17.56 -4.66 0.07
CA PRO A 319 18.91 -4.87 0.56
C PRO A 319 19.02 -6.19 1.32
N ASN A 320 19.91 -7.07 0.87
CA ASN A 320 20.21 -8.36 1.47
C ASN A 320 21.52 -8.27 2.24
N VAL A 321 21.43 -8.08 3.55
CA VAL A 321 22.59 -8.04 4.44
C VAL A 321 22.97 -9.46 4.83
N VAL A 322 24.12 -9.94 4.37
CA VAL A 322 24.59 -11.30 4.65
C VAL A 322 25.45 -11.32 5.92
N TYR A 323 25.20 -12.27 6.82
CA TYR A 323 25.90 -12.35 8.11
C TYR A 323 25.88 -13.78 8.68
N ASP A 324 26.62 -13.99 9.77
CA ASP A 324 26.56 -15.20 10.59
C ASP A 324 25.90 -14.90 11.94
N GLU A 325 24.71 -15.46 12.19
CA GLU A 325 23.98 -15.17 13.43
C GLU A 325 24.63 -15.78 14.68
N ARG A 326 25.54 -16.74 14.50
CA ARG A 326 26.32 -17.34 15.60
C ARG A 326 27.33 -16.34 16.18
N ASP A 327 27.65 -15.30 15.42
CA ASP A 327 28.42 -14.15 15.86
C ASP A 327 27.49 -13.00 16.26
N ALA A 328 27.47 -12.71 17.57
CA ALA A 328 26.62 -11.67 18.13
C ALA A 328 26.97 -10.27 17.61
N ASP A 329 28.24 -10.00 17.29
CA ASP A 329 28.64 -8.70 16.73
C ASP A 329 28.16 -8.56 15.29
N GLN A 330 28.33 -9.59 14.46
CA GLN A 330 27.78 -9.57 13.10
C GLN A 330 26.27 -9.38 13.09
N THR A 331 25.54 -10.04 13.99
CA THR A 331 24.10 -9.85 14.15
C THR A 331 23.75 -8.40 14.51
N ARG A 332 24.48 -7.80 15.46
CA ARG A 332 24.30 -6.40 15.86
C ARG A 332 24.56 -5.45 14.69
N ARG A 333 25.64 -5.67 13.93
CA ARG A 333 26.01 -4.85 12.77
C ARG A 333 25.00 -4.96 11.63
N ALA A 334 24.53 -6.18 11.32
CA ALA A 334 23.53 -6.41 10.29
C ALA A 334 22.20 -5.71 10.62
N LYS A 335 21.69 -5.86 11.84
CA LYS A 335 20.48 -5.16 12.31
C LYS A 335 20.65 -3.64 12.31
N GLY A 336 21.83 -3.15 12.73
CA GLY A 336 22.17 -1.73 12.70
C GLY A 336 22.14 -1.15 11.28
N ALA A 337 22.74 -1.86 10.31
CA ALA A 337 22.71 -1.47 8.91
C ALA A 337 21.28 -1.45 8.35
N GLY A 338 20.50 -2.48 8.65
CA GLY A 338 19.10 -2.56 8.23
C GLY A 338 18.26 -1.38 8.72
N PHE A 339 18.37 -1.04 10.01
CA PHE A 339 17.66 0.10 10.58
C PHE A 339 18.11 1.46 10.02
N ASP A 340 19.40 1.65 9.77
CA ASP A 340 19.89 2.89 9.13
C ASP A 340 19.34 3.04 7.71
N ILE A 341 19.24 1.94 6.95
CA ILE A 341 18.62 1.93 5.62
C ILE A 341 17.13 2.28 5.71
N LEU A 342 16.37 1.66 6.60
CA LEU A 342 14.94 1.96 6.76
C LEU A 342 14.71 3.43 7.19
N LYS A 343 15.53 3.96 8.09
CA LYS A 343 15.51 5.38 8.47
C LYS A 343 15.78 6.27 7.26
N ALA A 344 16.76 5.93 6.43
CA ALA A 344 17.03 6.66 5.20
C ALA A 344 15.82 6.67 4.26
N CYS A 345 15.15 5.52 4.06
CA CYS A 345 13.92 5.43 3.25
C CYS A 345 12.83 6.39 3.76
N VAL A 346 12.58 6.41 5.07
CA VAL A 346 11.61 7.32 5.69
C VAL A 346 12.03 8.80 5.54
N ALA A 347 13.31 9.12 5.69
CA ALA A 347 13.84 10.48 5.49
C ALA A 347 13.68 10.98 4.05
N MET A 348 13.65 10.09 3.06
CA MET A 348 13.38 10.42 1.65
C MET A 348 11.88 10.54 1.32
N GLY A 349 10.99 10.44 2.31
CA GLY A 349 9.54 10.46 2.13
C GLY A 349 8.98 9.12 1.64
N GLY A 350 9.68 8.04 1.97
CA GLY A 350 9.35 6.65 1.66
C GLY A 350 8.64 5.91 2.80
N SER A 351 8.64 4.58 2.73
CA SER A 351 8.06 3.68 3.75
C SER A 351 9.09 2.64 4.22
N ILE A 352 8.83 2.06 5.39
CA ILE A 352 9.67 1.02 6.01
C ILE A 352 9.37 -0.39 5.46
N SER A 353 8.23 -0.58 4.79
CA SER A 353 7.89 -1.84 4.15
C SER A 353 7.00 -1.62 2.93
N GLY A 354 7.38 -2.17 1.79
CA GLY A 354 6.55 -2.14 0.59
C GLY A 354 5.71 -3.39 0.35
N GLU A 355 6.13 -4.58 0.79
CA GLU A 355 5.38 -5.82 0.54
C GLU A 355 5.55 -6.96 1.57
N HIS A 356 6.53 -6.90 2.47
CA HIS A 356 6.81 -8.00 3.42
C HIS A 356 6.04 -7.92 4.75
N GLY A 357 5.31 -6.83 4.97
CA GLY A 357 4.61 -6.52 6.22
C GLY A 357 5.54 -5.96 7.29
N ILE A 358 4.93 -5.59 8.42
CA ILE A 358 5.59 -5.02 9.58
C ILE A 358 5.93 -6.11 10.59
N GLY A 359 4.98 -7.00 10.87
CA GLY A 359 5.13 -8.12 11.80
C GLY A 359 5.68 -7.70 13.16
N VAL A 360 6.71 -8.40 13.61
CA VAL A 360 7.51 -8.05 14.80
C VAL A 360 8.80 -7.34 14.41
N ASP A 361 9.37 -7.68 13.26
CA ASP A 361 10.69 -7.24 12.82
C ASP A 361 10.78 -5.71 12.69
N LYS A 362 9.79 -5.11 12.01
CA LYS A 362 9.74 -3.66 11.75
C LYS A 362 8.79 -2.91 12.69
N ARG A 363 8.23 -3.59 13.68
CA ARG A 363 7.22 -3.04 14.59
C ARG A 363 7.70 -1.75 15.25
N ARG A 364 8.93 -1.73 15.76
CA ARG A 364 9.54 -0.53 16.37
C ARG A 364 9.74 0.61 15.36
N ALA A 365 10.05 0.29 14.11
CA ALA A 365 10.28 1.26 13.05
C ALA A 365 9.01 2.05 12.65
N MET A 366 7.82 1.57 13.02
CA MET A 366 6.57 2.31 12.83
C MET A 366 6.54 3.66 13.55
N ALA A 367 7.31 3.80 14.64
CA ALA A 367 7.48 5.07 15.33
C ALA A 367 8.35 6.06 14.54
N TRP A 368 9.11 5.62 13.55
CA TRP A 368 9.77 6.53 12.62
C TRP A 368 8.75 7.10 11.64
N LEU A 369 7.88 6.26 11.06
CA LEU A 369 6.96 6.67 10.02
C LEU A 369 5.74 7.47 10.52
N PHE A 370 5.12 7.04 11.62
CA PHE A 370 3.82 7.56 12.07
C PHE A 370 3.94 8.44 13.33
N THR A 371 3.05 9.44 13.45
CA THR A 371 2.99 10.26 14.67
C THR A 371 2.40 9.46 15.84
N PRO A 372 2.58 9.91 17.09
CA PRO A 372 1.87 9.36 18.23
C PRO A 372 0.35 9.28 18.01
N GLU A 373 -0.27 10.28 17.39
CA GLU A 373 -1.71 10.33 17.12
C GLU A 373 -2.15 9.24 16.14
N THR A 374 -1.42 9.05 15.03
CA THR A 374 -1.71 7.96 14.08
C THR A 374 -1.53 6.59 14.75
N LEU A 375 -0.44 6.38 15.51
CA LEU A 375 -0.21 5.11 16.21
C LEU A 375 -1.29 4.84 17.26
N ASN A 376 -1.78 5.88 17.95
CA ASN A 376 -2.88 5.78 18.88
C ASN A 376 -4.19 5.38 18.18
N LEU A 377 -4.44 5.91 16.97
CA LEU A 377 -5.58 5.48 16.16
C LEU A 377 -5.49 3.99 15.78
N PHE A 378 -4.32 3.48 15.38
CA PHE A 378 -4.14 2.05 15.16
C PHE A 378 -4.45 1.22 16.40
N ARG A 379 -4.01 1.66 17.58
CA ARG A 379 -4.33 1.00 18.87
C ARG A 379 -5.83 0.98 19.15
N LYS A 380 -6.51 2.11 18.95
CA LYS A 380 -7.97 2.22 19.14
C LYS A 380 -8.75 1.30 18.21
N ILE A 381 -8.36 1.21 16.94
CA ILE A 381 -8.97 0.28 15.97
C ILE A 381 -8.76 -1.18 16.41
N LYS A 382 -7.53 -1.54 16.79
CA LYS A 382 -7.22 -2.88 17.28
C LYS A 382 -8.05 -3.23 18.52
N ALA A 383 -8.10 -2.34 19.50
CA ALA A 383 -8.83 -2.55 20.76
C ALA A 383 -10.36 -2.59 20.57
N SER A 384 -10.91 -1.85 19.60
CA SER A 384 -12.36 -1.87 19.34
C SER A 384 -12.82 -3.15 18.66
N LEU A 385 -11.99 -3.75 17.80
CA LEU A 385 -12.31 -4.99 17.11
C LEU A 385 -11.95 -6.24 17.93
N ASP A 386 -10.84 -6.20 18.66
CA ASP A 386 -10.32 -7.30 19.47
C ASP A 386 -9.94 -6.81 20.89
N PRO A 387 -10.94 -6.56 21.76
CA PRO A 387 -10.71 -6.02 23.11
C PRO A 387 -9.95 -6.99 24.02
N GLY A 388 -9.95 -8.29 23.70
CA GLY A 388 -9.18 -9.29 24.42
C GLY A 388 -7.72 -9.38 23.99
N HIS A 389 -7.31 -8.64 22.95
CA HIS A 389 -6.00 -8.73 22.32
C HIS A 389 -5.60 -10.19 21.98
N LEU A 390 -6.55 -10.99 21.48
CA LEU A 390 -6.35 -12.41 21.19
C LEU A 390 -5.85 -12.65 19.76
N SER A 391 -6.25 -11.83 18.79
CA SER A 391 -5.92 -12.00 17.36
C SER A 391 -4.53 -11.48 17.05
N ASN A 392 -3.58 -12.40 16.83
CA ASN A 392 -2.18 -12.14 16.51
C ASN A 392 -1.52 -11.02 17.36
N PRO A 393 -1.46 -11.17 18.69
CA PRO A 393 -1.01 -10.10 19.59
C PRO A 393 0.44 -9.68 19.36
N ASP A 394 0.71 -8.41 19.66
CA ASP A 394 2.01 -7.74 19.61
C ASP A 394 2.62 -7.65 18.20
N LYS A 395 1.82 -7.48 17.15
CA LYS A 395 2.28 -7.29 15.75
C LYS A 395 1.86 -5.92 15.26
N ILE A 396 2.56 -5.41 14.25
CA ILE A 396 2.32 -4.13 13.56
C ILE A 396 2.52 -2.90 14.45
N ILE A 397 1.84 -2.84 15.59
CA ILE A 397 1.78 -1.65 16.44
C ILE A 397 2.91 -1.69 17.49
N PRO A 398 3.75 -0.64 17.62
CA PRO A 398 4.77 -0.54 18.66
C PRO A 398 4.23 -0.78 20.06
N LEU A 399 4.96 -1.59 20.85
CA LEU A 399 4.68 -1.75 22.27
C LEU A 399 4.96 -0.45 23.04
N PRO A 400 4.37 -0.27 24.24
CA PRO A 400 4.60 0.93 25.05
C PRO A 400 6.08 1.23 25.31
N GLU A 401 6.87 0.22 25.67
CA GLU A 401 8.31 0.32 25.91
C GLU A 401 9.11 0.70 24.67
N GLU A 402 8.69 0.22 23.49
CA GLU A 402 9.32 0.55 22.22
C GLU A 402 9.00 1.97 21.77
N SER A 403 7.79 2.44 22.08
CA SER A 403 7.37 3.82 21.81
C SER A 403 8.20 4.79 22.65
N ALA A 404 8.38 4.49 23.94
CA ALA A 404 9.23 5.29 24.84
C ALA A 404 10.71 5.30 24.39
N ALA A 405 11.23 4.15 23.93
CA ALA A 405 12.60 4.07 23.39
C ALA A 405 12.75 4.89 22.09
N ALA A 406 11.76 4.86 21.20
CA ALA A 406 11.77 5.68 19.98
C ALA A 406 11.72 7.19 20.27
N ASP A 407 10.96 7.59 21.29
CA ASP A 407 10.92 8.99 21.73
C ASP A 407 12.28 9.42 22.32
N SER A 408 12.99 8.51 23.01
CA SER A 408 14.32 8.75 23.58
C SER A 408 15.47 8.75 22.55
N GLU A 409 15.32 8.05 21.42
CA GLU A 409 16.27 8.07 20.28
C GLU A 409 16.10 9.31 19.38
N GLY A 410 15.30 10.29 19.83
CA GLY A 410 15.17 11.60 19.23
C GLY A 410 14.12 11.64 18.14
N ARG A 411 12.87 11.89 18.53
CA ARG A 411 11.95 12.68 17.70
C ARG A 411 12.11 14.14 18.11
N GLU A 412 12.69 14.98 17.26
CA GLU A 412 12.54 16.42 17.46
C GLU A 412 11.10 16.80 17.11
N ASN A 413 10.37 17.24 18.13
CA ASN A 413 9.17 18.05 17.94
C ASN A 413 9.67 19.44 17.50
N PRO A 414 9.18 20.06 16.42
CA PRO A 414 9.69 21.34 15.91
C PRO A 414 9.54 22.56 16.86
N GLY A 415 9.29 22.34 18.15
CA GLY A 415 9.17 23.36 19.20
C GLY A 415 10.22 23.31 20.33
N THR A 416 11.13 22.33 20.40
CA THR A 416 12.12 22.23 21.51
C THR A 416 13.54 22.48 21.03
N LYS A 417 14.13 23.62 21.42
CA LYS A 417 15.41 24.12 20.87
C LYS A 417 16.71 23.47 21.39
N ASN A 418 16.69 22.52 22.33
CA ASN A 418 17.91 22.01 22.98
C ASN A 418 17.85 20.50 23.32
N GLY A 419 17.68 19.62 22.31
CA GLY A 419 17.83 18.16 22.46
C GLY A 419 18.90 17.60 21.50
N PRO A 420 19.36 16.34 21.68
CA PRO A 420 20.22 15.68 20.68
C PRO A 420 19.48 15.64 19.34
N LYS A 421 20.19 15.92 18.24
CA LYS A 421 19.64 15.98 16.87
C LYS A 421 18.99 14.64 16.50
N GLY A 422 17.68 14.56 16.65
CA GLY A 422 16.89 13.36 16.41
C GLY A 422 16.67 13.05 14.93
N PHE A 423 16.09 11.88 14.65
CA PHE A 423 15.63 11.49 13.33
C PHE A 423 14.39 12.33 12.93
N ILE A 424 14.51 13.17 11.89
CA ILE A 424 13.43 14.04 11.42
C ILE A 424 12.73 13.38 10.24
N VAL A 425 11.43 13.13 10.37
CA VAL A 425 10.58 12.71 9.26
C VAL A 425 10.04 13.96 8.56
N PRO A 426 10.38 14.20 7.29
CA PRO A 426 9.88 15.36 6.58
C PRO A 426 8.36 15.24 6.42
N ARG A 427 7.62 16.15 7.05
CA ARG A 427 6.17 16.30 6.90
C ARG A 427 5.86 17.62 6.24
N MET A 428 5.00 17.57 5.24
CA MET A 428 4.49 18.79 4.61
C MET A 428 3.62 19.54 5.62
N PRO A 429 3.79 20.85 5.82
CA PRO A 429 2.96 21.62 6.73
C PRO A 429 1.49 21.63 6.25
N LEU A 430 0.57 21.86 7.19
CA LEU A 430 -0.82 22.19 6.86
C LEU A 430 -0.90 23.61 6.28
N SER A 431 -1.81 23.82 5.33
CA SER A 431 -2.14 25.17 4.85
C SER A 431 -2.74 26.01 5.98
N PRO A 432 -2.70 27.36 5.89
CA PRO A 432 -3.37 28.22 6.87
C PRO A 432 -4.86 27.90 7.06
N ALA A 433 -5.56 27.59 5.97
CA ALA A 433 -6.98 27.20 6.01
C ALA A 433 -7.19 25.85 6.72
N ALA A 434 -6.34 24.86 6.45
CA ALA A 434 -6.40 23.57 7.14
C ALA A 434 -6.11 23.73 8.65
N LYS A 435 -5.13 24.58 9.03
CA LYS A 435 -4.88 24.90 10.44
C LYS A 435 -6.07 25.56 11.12
N ALA A 436 -6.77 26.46 10.42
CA ALA A 436 -7.98 27.10 10.95
C ALA A 436 -9.08 26.07 11.27
N LEU A 437 -9.28 25.07 10.41
CA LEU A 437 -10.22 23.97 10.65
C LEU A 437 -9.82 23.12 11.87
N VAL A 438 -8.52 22.84 12.04
CA VAL A 438 -8.01 22.13 13.23
C VAL A 438 -8.35 22.90 14.51
N GLU A 439 -8.10 24.21 14.53
CA GLU A 439 -8.39 25.06 15.69
C GLU A 439 -9.90 25.26 15.92
N GLU A 440 -10.72 25.20 14.87
CA GLU A 440 -12.17 25.16 14.99
C GLU A 440 -12.66 23.88 15.70
N VAL A 441 -12.19 22.71 15.27
CA VAL A 441 -12.54 21.42 15.90
C VAL A 441 -12.05 21.35 17.35
N LYS A 442 -10.83 21.82 17.63
CA LYS A 442 -10.30 21.87 19.00
C LYS A 442 -11.13 22.77 19.91
N ARG A 443 -11.44 24.00 19.50
CA ARG A 443 -12.27 24.92 20.30
C ARG A 443 -13.61 24.30 20.63
N TRP A 444 -14.18 23.57 19.69
CA TRP A 444 -15.46 22.91 19.87
C TRP A 444 -15.40 21.76 20.88
N GLY A 445 -14.37 20.90 20.80
CA GLY A 445 -14.14 19.82 21.77
C GLY A 445 -13.89 20.29 23.21
N HIS A 446 -13.42 21.52 23.43
CA HIS A 446 -13.15 22.10 24.75
C HIS A 446 -14.34 22.87 25.36
N GLY A 447 -15.48 23.00 24.65
CA GLY A 447 -16.62 23.85 25.02
C GLY A 447 -17.49 23.40 26.21
N GLY A 448 -17.15 22.31 26.91
CA GLY A 448 -17.92 21.81 28.05
C GLY A 448 -19.32 21.26 27.70
N ALA A 449 -20.16 21.00 28.72
CA ALA A 449 -21.43 20.24 28.66
C ALA A 449 -22.54 20.74 27.69
N ALA A 450 -22.27 21.78 26.89
CA ALA A 450 -23.11 22.23 25.77
C ALA A 450 -22.78 21.55 24.41
N ALA A 451 -21.70 20.76 24.32
CA ALA A 451 -21.20 20.14 23.08
C ALA A 451 -21.82 18.77 22.75
N THR A 452 -23.13 18.59 22.90
CA THR A 452 -23.84 17.34 22.58
C THR A 452 -24.40 17.29 21.15
N ARG A 453 -24.12 18.28 20.31
CA ARG A 453 -24.66 18.34 18.94
C ARG A 453 -23.73 17.68 17.94
N ARG A 454 -24.26 16.78 17.13
CA ARG A 454 -23.52 16.18 16.01
C ARG A 454 -23.17 17.25 14.96
N MET A 455 -22.04 17.07 14.30
CA MET A 455 -21.55 17.89 13.19
C MET A 455 -21.67 17.11 11.87
N GLY A 456 -22.00 17.84 10.81
CA GLY A 456 -21.85 17.35 9.44
C GLY A 456 -20.60 17.93 8.80
N VAL A 457 -19.87 17.12 8.04
CA VAL A 457 -18.73 17.57 7.22
C VAL A 457 -19.22 17.86 5.81
N PHE A 458 -19.00 19.09 5.32
CA PHE A 458 -19.54 19.58 4.05
C PHE A 458 -18.42 19.99 3.09
N GLY A 459 -18.48 19.44 1.87
CA GLY A 459 -17.78 20.02 0.72
C GLY A 459 -18.69 21.03 -0.01
N MET A 460 -18.85 20.85 -1.33
CA MET A 460 -19.85 21.61 -2.10
C MET A 460 -21.30 21.14 -1.88
N GLY A 461 -21.53 20.03 -1.18
CA GLY A 461 -22.88 19.51 -0.92
C GLY A 461 -23.59 18.95 -2.16
N THR A 462 -22.89 18.79 -3.29
CA THR A 462 -23.45 18.34 -4.58
C THR A 462 -24.06 16.94 -4.55
N ARG A 463 -23.74 16.14 -3.52
CA ARG A 463 -24.21 14.76 -3.34
C ARG A 463 -24.84 14.54 -1.97
N MET A 464 -25.11 15.62 -1.23
CA MET A 464 -25.70 15.51 0.09
C MET A 464 -27.23 15.51 0.00
N PRO A 465 -27.89 14.56 0.67
CA PRO A 465 -29.34 14.52 0.80
C PRO A 465 -29.88 15.84 1.37
N SER A 466 -31.07 16.26 0.93
CA SER A 466 -31.70 17.51 1.40
C SER A 466 -31.89 17.50 2.93
N ARG A 467 -32.44 16.40 3.46
CA ARG A 467 -32.63 16.19 4.90
C ARG A 467 -31.34 16.39 5.72
N TRP A 468 -30.20 15.91 5.19
CA TRP A 468 -28.90 16.06 5.85
C TRP A 468 -28.42 17.51 5.87
N ARG A 469 -28.67 18.25 4.77
CA ARG A 469 -28.37 19.69 4.73
C ARG A 469 -29.17 20.44 5.78
N ASP A 470 -30.45 20.13 5.94
CA ASP A 470 -31.33 20.81 6.88
C ASP A 470 -30.95 20.50 8.34
N GLU A 471 -30.69 19.22 8.66
CA GLU A 471 -30.32 18.74 9.99
C GLU A 471 -29.08 19.47 10.55
N PHE A 472 -28.06 19.68 9.71
CA PHE A 472 -26.80 20.29 10.13
C PHE A 472 -26.66 21.75 9.72
N ALA A 473 -27.73 22.47 9.37
CA ALA A 473 -27.65 23.85 8.87
C ALA A 473 -26.84 24.81 9.78
N GLY A 474 -26.83 24.60 11.09
CA GLY A 474 -26.09 25.40 12.07
C GLY A 474 -24.81 24.78 12.64
N HIS A 475 -24.42 23.57 12.21
CA HIS A 475 -23.31 22.79 12.81
C HIS A 475 -22.49 22.09 11.71
N ARG A 476 -21.81 22.88 10.87
CA ARG A 476 -21.09 22.41 9.66
C ARG A 476 -19.59 22.67 9.76
N LEU A 477 -18.79 21.69 9.38
CA LEU A 477 -17.39 21.88 9.02
C LEU A 477 -17.26 21.94 7.50
N GLU A 478 -16.80 23.06 6.95
CA GLU A 478 -16.69 23.24 5.50
C GLU A 478 -15.26 23.03 5.01
N THR A 479 -15.09 22.15 4.01
CA THR A 479 -13.79 21.90 3.39
C THR A 479 -13.50 22.81 2.19
N ARG A 480 -14.42 23.72 1.80
CA ARG A 480 -14.23 24.57 0.61
C ARG A 480 -13.05 25.52 0.73
N SER A 481 -12.67 25.88 1.96
CA SER A 481 -11.52 26.73 2.26
C SER A 481 -10.17 26.07 1.99
N ILE A 482 -10.12 24.73 1.88
CA ILE A 482 -8.91 23.94 1.61
C ILE A 482 -8.96 23.40 0.17
N GLY A 483 -8.63 24.24 -0.80
CA GLY A 483 -8.82 23.98 -2.24
C GLY A 483 -7.55 23.95 -3.10
N ALA A 484 -6.38 23.66 -2.54
CA ALA A 484 -5.10 23.75 -3.26
C ALA A 484 -4.53 22.40 -3.74
N ILE A 485 -3.73 22.45 -4.81
CA ILE A 485 -2.72 21.41 -5.11
C ILE A 485 -1.51 21.73 -4.23
N LEU A 486 -1.16 20.83 -3.33
CA LEU A 486 -0.08 21.01 -2.36
C LEU A 486 1.26 20.52 -2.90
N ASP A 487 1.24 19.44 -3.69
CA ASP A 487 2.43 18.86 -4.31
C ASP A 487 2.08 18.16 -5.62
N LEU A 488 2.98 18.26 -6.62
CA LEU A 488 2.91 17.55 -7.89
C LEU A 488 4.30 16.96 -8.19
N ASP A 489 4.50 15.72 -7.77
CA ASP A 489 5.72 14.96 -7.99
C ASP A 489 5.64 14.24 -9.34
N ARG A 490 6.18 14.90 -10.37
CA ARG A 490 6.12 14.46 -11.76
C ARG A 490 6.91 13.18 -12.03
N GLU A 491 8.02 13.00 -11.32
CA GLU A 491 8.91 11.86 -11.49
C GLU A 491 8.37 10.62 -10.74
N ASN A 492 7.71 10.85 -9.60
CA ASN A 492 7.04 9.79 -8.85
C ASN A 492 5.58 9.54 -9.29
N TYR A 493 5.03 10.37 -10.18
CA TYR A 493 3.64 10.28 -10.67
C TYR A 493 2.63 10.32 -9.52
N THR A 494 2.78 11.33 -8.65
CA THR A 494 1.86 11.55 -7.54
C THR A 494 1.46 13.01 -7.43
N VAL A 495 0.21 13.25 -7.01
CA VAL A 495 -0.27 14.59 -6.66
C VAL A 495 -0.87 14.55 -5.26
N ARG A 496 -0.57 15.56 -4.44
CA ARG A 496 -1.22 15.77 -3.15
C ARG A 496 -2.11 16.99 -3.23
N VAL A 497 -3.38 16.83 -2.88
CA VAL A 497 -4.43 17.85 -3.08
C VAL A 497 -5.30 17.96 -1.86
N GLU A 498 -5.74 19.18 -1.54
CA GLU A 498 -6.69 19.42 -0.46
C GLU A 498 -8.11 18.98 -0.84
N ALA A 499 -8.88 18.57 0.16
CA ALA A 499 -10.19 17.94 -0.02
C ALA A 499 -11.27 18.86 -0.60
N GLY A 500 -11.11 20.18 -0.50
CA GLY A 500 -11.97 21.19 -1.11
C GLY A 500 -11.68 21.43 -2.59
N MET A 501 -10.59 20.91 -3.14
CA MET A 501 -10.25 21.08 -4.55
C MET A 501 -11.35 20.53 -5.45
N GLU A 502 -11.79 21.32 -6.42
CA GLU A 502 -12.81 20.92 -7.39
C GLU A 502 -12.23 19.92 -8.39
N ILE A 503 -12.96 18.83 -8.67
CA ILE A 503 -12.44 17.72 -9.49
C ILE A 503 -12.13 18.20 -10.92
N GLY A 504 -13.02 18.99 -11.53
CA GLY A 504 -12.82 19.55 -12.87
C GLY A 504 -11.54 20.39 -12.95
N LYS A 505 -11.38 21.35 -12.03
CA LYS A 505 -10.18 22.20 -11.95
C LYS A 505 -8.90 21.41 -11.71
N LEU A 506 -8.95 20.37 -10.88
CA LEU A 506 -7.81 19.48 -10.68
C LEU A 506 -7.43 18.76 -11.97
N LYS A 507 -8.39 18.18 -12.69
CA LYS A 507 -8.13 17.47 -13.94
C LYS A 507 -7.60 18.39 -15.02
N GLU A 508 -8.14 19.62 -15.14
CA GLU A 508 -7.62 20.66 -16.03
C GLU A 508 -6.16 21.02 -15.70
N ALA A 509 -5.86 21.28 -14.43
CA ALA A 509 -4.50 21.62 -13.98
C ALA A 509 -3.50 20.49 -14.25
N LEU A 510 -3.89 19.23 -14.04
CA LEU A 510 -3.05 18.06 -14.32
C LEU A 510 -2.87 17.84 -15.83
N ALA A 511 -3.94 17.97 -16.62
CA ALA A 511 -3.88 17.82 -18.07
C ALA A 511 -2.97 18.87 -18.73
N ALA A 512 -2.97 20.11 -18.22
CA ALA A 512 -2.03 21.15 -18.65
C ALA A 512 -0.56 20.76 -18.41
N GLN A 513 -0.30 19.86 -17.46
CA GLN A 513 1.01 19.31 -17.15
C GLN A 513 1.25 17.91 -17.77
N ARG A 514 0.34 17.42 -18.63
CA ARG A 514 0.36 16.09 -19.25
C ARG A 514 0.29 14.92 -18.24
N PHE A 515 -0.36 15.14 -17.11
CA PHE A 515 -0.68 14.09 -16.16
C PHE A 515 -2.18 13.87 -16.07
N TYR A 516 -2.56 12.63 -15.77
CA TYR A 516 -3.96 12.24 -15.72
C TYR A 516 -4.26 11.53 -14.41
N LEU A 517 -5.41 11.86 -13.85
CA LEU A 517 -5.96 11.23 -12.66
C LEU A 517 -7.14 10.36 -13.07
N ARG A 518 -7.15 9.11 -12.62
CA ARG A 518 -8.24 8.16 -12.88
C ARG A 518 -9.42 8.43 -11.93
N LEU A 519 -10.01 9.62 -12.01
CA LEU A 519 -11.28 9.96 -11.36
C LEU A 519 -12.34 10.24 -12.44
N PRO A 520 -13.58 9.78 -12.26
CA PRO A 520 -14.67 10.07 -13.20
C PRO A 520 -14.94 11.58 -13.25
N GLU A 521 -15.42 12.07 -14.40
CA GLU A 521 -15.87 13.46 -14.52
C GLU A 521 -17.08 13.68 -13.62
N LEU A 522 -16.86 14.39 -12.53
CA LEU A 522 -17.82 14.56 -11.46
C LEU A 522 -17.79 16.00 -10.97
N GLY A 523 -18.96 16.64 -10.89
CA GLY A 523 -19.08 17.93 -10.20
C GLY A 523 -18.76 17.81 -8.71
N GLY A 524 -18.35 18.88 -8.04
CA GLY A 524 -18.03 18.88 -6.61
C GLY A 524 -16.53 18.74 -6.31
N THR A 525 -16.21 18.45 -5.04
CA THR A 525 -14.83 18.44 -4.55
C THR A 525 -14.26 17.03 -4.43
N VAL A 526 -12.93 16.93 -4.40
CA VAL A 526 -12.16 15.69 -4.16
C VAL A 526 -12.64 15.00 -2.89
N GLY A 527 -12.74 15.72 -1.77
CA GLY A 527 -13.21 15.20 -0.49
C GLY A 527 -14.63 14.66 -0.56
N GLY A 528 -15.52 15.36 -1.28
CA GLY A 528 -16.90 14.90 -1.48
C GLY A 528 -16.97 13.59 -2.29
N ALA A 529 -16.13 13.41 -3.31
CA ALA A 529 -16.08 12.16 -4.06
C ALA A 529 -15.57 10.99 -3.21
N LEU A 530 -14.53 11.22 -2.40
CA LEU A 530 -13.96 10.20 -1.51
C LEU A 530 -14.92 9.83 -0.37
N ALA A 531 -15.49 10.82 0.29
CA ALA A 531 -16.39 10.64 1.43
C ALA A 531 -17.68 9.89 1.03
N THR A 532 -18.07 9.92 -0.25
CA THR A 532 -19.30 9.28 -0.73
C THR A 532 -19.08 7.99 -1.52
N LYS A 533 -17.85 7.70 -1.98
CA LYS A 533 -17.46 6.44 -2.66
C LYS A 533 -18.42 5.98 -3.77
N HIS A 534 -18.77 6.88 -4.69
CA HIS A 534 -19.69 6.56 -5.81
C HIS A 534 -19.07 5.65 -6.88
N TRP A 535 -17.75 5.52 -6.90
CA TRP A 535 -17.04 4.69 -7.88
C TRP A 535 -15.99 3.85 -7.17
N ARG A 536 -16.13 2.52 -7.24
CA ARG A 536 -15.25 1.57 -6.54
C ARG A 536 -13.76 1.75 -6.87
N GLY A 537 -13.44 2.16 -8.10
CA GLY A 537 -12.05 2.36 -8.53
C GLY A 537 -11.36 3.56 -7.87
N ILE A 538 -12.08 4.39 -7.12
CA ILE A 538 -11.48 5.51 -6.38
C ILE A 538 -10.49 5.00 -5.33
N ARG A 539 -10.76 3.81 -4.78
CA ARG A 539 -9.91 3.10 -3.82
C ARG A 539 -8.51 2.84 -4.36
N ASP A 540 -8.40 2.50 -5.64
CA ASP A 540 -7.13 2.14 -6.27
C ASP A 540 -6.24 3.36 -6.54
N CYS A 541 -6.82 4.56 -6.52
CA CYS A 541 -6.14 5.79 -6.84
C CYS A 541 -5.50 6.45 -5.61
N VAL A 542 -6.02 6.16 -4.41
CA VAL A 542 -5.61 6.78 -3.15
C VAL A 542 -4.39 6.06 -2.57
N LEU A 543 -3.28 6.78 -2.41
CA LEU A 543 -2.04 6.27 -1.82
C LEU A 543 -1.90 6.65 -0.34
N GLY A 544 -2.32 7.86 0.02
CA GLY A 544 -2.22 8.37 1.38
C GLY A 544 -3.16 9.53 1.66
N MET A 545 -3.36 9.87 2.93
CA MET A 545 -4.34 10.87 3.36
C MET A 545 -3.97 11.52 4.70
N ARG A 546 -4.32 12.80 4.88
CA ARG A 546 -4.42 13.43 6.20
C ARG A 546 -5.87 13.57 6.61
N LEU A 547 -6.16 13.13 7.82
CA LEU A 547 -7.47 13.22 8.45
C LEU A 547 -7.36 14.08 9.69
N LEU A 548 -8.26 15.04 9.83
CA LEU A 548 -8.62 15.60 11.12
C LEU A 548 -9.58 14.60 11.79
N LEU A 549 -9.46 14.40 13.10
CA LEU A 549 -10.35 13.58 13.93
C LEU A 549 -11.22 14.47 14.82
N SER A 550 -12.28 13.90 15.43
CA SER A 550 -13.26 14.66 16.20
C SER A 550 -12.70 15.26 17.50
N ASN A 551 -11.58 14.75 17.99
CA ASN A 551 -10.84 15.30 19.13
C ASN A 551 -9.83 16.41 18.73
N GLY A 552 -9.72 16.74 17.45
CA GLY A 552 -8.79 17.74 16.93
C GLY A 552 -7.40 17.20 16.57
N ASP A 553 -7.16 15.90 16.73
CA ASP A 553 -5.92 15.27 16.27
C ASP A 553 -5.86 15.23 14.75
N VAL A 554 -4.66 15.39 14.19
CA VAL A 554 -4.40 15.19 12.76
C VAL A 554 -3.59 13.93 12.61
N VAL A 555 -4.13 12.97 11.88
CA VAL A 555 -3.46 11.69 11.56
C VAL A 555 -3.09 11.65 10.09
N GLU A 556 -1.92 11.09 9.80
CA GLU A 556 -1.44 10.83 8.44
C GLU A 556 -1.29 9.33 8.25
N VAL A 557 -1.87 8.82 7.16
CA VAL A 557 -1.98 7.38 6.84
C VAL A 557 -1.65 7.13 5.38
N GLY A 558 -1.04 5.98 5.09
CA GLY A 558 -0.43 5.69 3.79
C GLY A 558 0.73 6.65 3.46
N GLY A 559 1.03 6.80 2.18
CA GLY A 559 2.17 7.61 1.73
C GLY A 559 2.06 8.07 0.28
N LYS A 560 3.16 8.60 -0.25
CA LYS A 560 3.28 8.95 -1.68
C LYS A 560 3.98 7.86 -2.50
N VAL A 561 4.43 6.79 -1.88
CA VAL A 561 5.04 5.65 -2.58
C VAL A 561 3.96 4.70 -3.10
N MET A 562 4.31 3.94 -4.14
CA MET A 562 3.36 3.06 -4.86
C MET A 562 3.12 1.75 -4.11
N LYS A 563 4.14 1.26 -3.42
CA LYS A 563 4.10 0.13 -2.50
C LYS A 563 4.21 0.65 -1.07
N ASP A 564 3.26 0.26 -0.24
CA ASP A 564 3.26 0.60 1.19
C ASP A 564 2.32 -0.37 1.92
N VAL A 565 2.88 -1.12 2.87
CA VAL A 565 2.13 -2.04 3.73
C VAL A 565 2.30 -1.69 5.20
N ALA A 566 2.76 -0.46 5.50
CA ALA A 566 2.96 -0.03 6.87
C ALA A 566 1.65 0.36 7.56
N GLY A 567 1.25 -0.45 8.55
CA GLY A 567 0.05 -0.20 9.36
C GLY A 567 -1.25 -0.61 8.66
N TYR A 568 -2.37 -0.08 9.14
CA TYR A 568 -3.69 -0.39 8.60
C TYR A 568 -4.05 0.56 7.43
N GLU A 569 -4.76 0.05 6.41
CA GLU A 569 -5.22 0.81 5.23
C GLU A 569 -6.36 1.81 5.54
N ILE A 570 -6.18 2.69 6.52
CA ILE A 570 -7.19 3.66 6.97
C ILE A 570 -7.63 4.62 5.85
N GLN A 571 -6.71 5.01 4.97
CA GLN A 571 -6.99 5.88 3.82
C GLN A 571 -8.04 5.28 2.87
N LYS A 572 -8.22 3.95 2.90
CA LYS A 572 -9.27 3.25 2.15
C LYS A 572 -10.52 3.06 3.02
N LEU A 573 -10.37 2.73 4.30
CA LEU A 573 -11.48 2.61 5.25
C LEU A 573 -12.40 3.83 5.26
N VAL A 574 -11.82 5.04 5.24
CA VAL A 574 -12.58 6.29 5.30
C VAL A 574 -13.42 6.57 4.06
N LEU A 575 -13.18 5.88 2.95
CA LEU A 575 -13.96 6.04 1.73
C LEU A 575 -15.40 5.62 1.97
N GLY A 576 -16.35 6.49 1.63
CA GLY A 576 -17.77 6.23 1.85
C GLY A 576 -18.24 6.48 3.29
N SER A 577 -17.38 7.03 4.17
CA SER A 577 -17.75 7.34 5.57
C SER A 577 -18.55 8.64 5.74
N TRP A 578 -18.73 9.43 4.67
CA TRP A 578 -19.41 10.73 4.69
C TRP A 578 -18.85 11.73 5.72
N GLY A 579 -17.57 11.57 6.09
CA GLY A 579 -16.91 12.39 7.09
C GLY A 579 -17.05 11.88 8.53
N GLY A 580 -17.83 10.83 8.77
CA GLY A 580 -18.07 10.32 10.12
C GLY A 580 -16.88 9.59 10.76
N LEU A 581 -15.87 9.23 9.99
CA LEU A 581 -14.59 8.69 10.50
C LEU A 581 -13.45 9.71 10.43
N GLY A 582 -13.67 10.92 9.90
CA GLY A 582 -12.56 11.67 9.33
C GLY A 582 -13.00 12.87 8.53
N LEU A 583 -12.60 14.09 8.89
CA LEU A 583 -12.56 15.18 7.92
C LEU A 583 -11.27 15.01 7.11
N ILE A 584 -11.41 14.74 5.82
CA ILE A 584 -10.28 14.67 4.89
C ILE A 584 -9.71 16.08 4.72
N LEU A 585 -8.46 16.29 5.10
CA LEU A 585 -7.75 17.55 4.87
C LEU A 585 -7.12 17.56 3.47
N ASP A 586 -6.40 16.51 3.15
CA ASP A 586 -5.77 16.31 1.85
C ASP A 586 -5.51 14.83 1.58
N VAL A 587 -5.32 14.52 0.30
CA VAL A 587 -5.17 13.17 -0.22
C VAL A 587 -4.04 13.15 -1.24
N THR A 588 -3.28 12.06 -1.24
CA THR A 588 -2.27 11.76 -2.25
C THR A 588 -2.81 10.75 -3.24
N PHE A 589 -2.80 11.10 -4.52
CA PHE A 589 -3.22 10.24 -5.62
C PHE A 589 -2.04 9.78 -6.47
N ARG A 590 -2.17 8.56 -7.01
CA ARG A 590 -1.39 8.10 -8.17
C ARG A 590 -1.85 8.82 -9.44
N LEU A 591 -0.88 9.21 -10.28
CA LEU A 591 -1.07 9.78 -11.60
C LEU A 591 -0.70 8.79 -12.72
N TYR A 592 -1.12 9.13 -13.93
CA TYR A 592 -0.86 8.39 -15.16
C TYR A 592 -0.33 9.33 -16.24
N ALA A 593 0.57 8.82 -17.09
CA ALA A 593 1.12 9.56 -18.23
C ALA A 593 0.12 9.70 -19.39
N ARG A 594 -0.91 8.85 -19.40
CA ARG A 594 -1.94 8.81 -20.43
C ARG A 594 -3.31 8.91 -19.81
N GLU A 595 -4.22 9.53 -20.56
CA GLU A 595 -5.60 9.67 -20.17
C GLU A 595 -6.22 8.30 -19.87
N GLN A 596 -6.85 8.20 -18.70
CA GLN A 596 -7.54 6.99 -18.27
C GLN A 596 -9.05 7.20 -18.48
N LYS A 597 -9.58 6.70 -19.60
CA LYS A 597 -11.02 6.81 -19.88
C LYS A 597 -11.81 5.88 -18.96
N ILE A 598 -12.81 6.45 -18.27
CA ILE A 598 -13.74 5.71 -17.41
C ILE A 598 -15.10 5.71 -18.12
N PHE A 599 -15.45 4.58 -18.72
CA PHE A 599 -16.70 4.41 -19.48
C PHE A 599 -17.81 3.81 -18.60
N LEU A 600 -18.10 4.43 -17.46
CA LEU A 600 -19.12 3.91 -16.54
C LEU A 600 -20.20 4.96 -16.30
N SER A 601 -21.46 4.52 -16.40
CA SER A 601 -22.54 5.18 -15.66
C SER A 601 -22.24 5.00 -14.17
N LEU A 602 -22.20 6.09 -13.43
CA LEU A 602 -21.94 6.02 -12.00
C LEU A 602 -23.20 5.53 -11.30
N PRO A 603 -23.14 4.42 -10.56
CA PRO A 603 -24.31 3.93 -9.84
C PRO A 603 -24.76 4.96 -8.80
N ALA A 604 -26.06 5.00 -8.54
CA ALA A 604 -26.58 5.79 -7.43
C ALA A 604 -25.99 5.25 -6.11
N PRO A 605 -25.70 6.11 -5.12
CA PRO A 605 -25.15 5.66 -3.85
C PRO A 605 -26.13 4.69 -3.18
N THR A 606 -25.63 3.52 -2.79
CA THR A 606 -26.41 2.49 -2.10
C THR A 606 -26.72 2.96 -0.67
N PRO A 607 -27.96 2.75 -0.16
CA PRO A 607 -28.29 3.08 1.22
C PRO A 607 -27.35 2.39 2.21
N PHE A 608 -26.78 3.16 3.12
CA PHE A 608 -25.88 2.65 4.16
C PHE A 608 -26.66 2.29 5.43
N ALA A 609 -26.51 1.04 5.90
CA ALA A 609 -27.04 0.58 7.17
C ALA A 609 -25.88 0.02 8.02
N PRO A 610 -25.41 0.74 9.05
CA PRO A 610 -24.27 0.31 9.83
C PRO A 610 -24.58 -0.96 10.62
N ASN A 611 -23.77 -2.00 10.41
CA ASN A 611 -23.71 -3.14 11.33
C ASN A 611 -22.86 -2.81 12.57
N ARG A 612 -22.74 -3.76 13.50
CA ARG A 612 -21.95 -3.58 14.73
C ARG A 612 -20.48 -3.23 14.49
N TRP A 613 -19.85 -3.73 13.43
CA TRP A 613 -18.45 -3.43 13.11
C TRP A 613 -18.25 -1.98 12.71
N HIS A 614 -19.17 -1.43 11.92
CA HIS A 614 -19.18 -0.01 11.61
C HIS A 614 -19.29 0.83 12.87
N ARG A 615 -20.13 0.43 13.84
CA ARG A 615 -20.30 1.15 15.11
C ARG A 615 -19.05 1.08 16.00
N LEU A 616 -18.39 -0.08 16.10
CA LEU A 616 -17.14 -0.23 16.86
C LEU A 616 -16.01 0.62 16.26
N ILE A 617 -15.88 0.62 14.93
CA ILE A 617 -14.90 1.48 14.24
C ILE A 617 -15.26 2.95 14.43
N LYS A 618 -16.53 3.33 14.25
CA LYS A 618 -17.00 4.69 14.50
C LYS A 618 -16.62 5.17 15.91
N GLN A 619 -16.85 4.35 16.93
CA GLN A 619 -16.50 4.66 18.31
C GLN A 619 -14.98 4.80 18.52
N ALA A 620 -14.15 4.06 17.78
CA ALA A 620 -12.70 4.18 17.85
C ALA A 620 -12.19 5.51 17.28
N PHE A 621 -12.81 6.01 16.20
CA PHE A 621 -12.48 7.30 15.59
C PHE A 621 -13.11 8.49 16.33
N ASP A 622 -14.30 8.30 16.86
CA ASP A 622 -15.11 9.36 17.46
C ASP A 622 -15.96 8.82 18.63
N PRO A 623 -15.36 8.70 19.82
CA PRO A 623 -16.00 8.07 20.97
C PRO A 623 -17.17 8.87 21.56
N LEU A 624 -17.26 10.15 21.22
CA LEU A 624 -18.32 11.05 21.66
C LEU A 624 -19.45 11.19 20.62
N ASP A 625 -19.37 10.43 19.51
CA ASP A 625 -20.34 10.45 18.41
C ASP A 625 -20.64 11.86 17.86
N LEU A 626 -19.59 12.68 17.77
CA LEU A 626 -19.67 14.06 17.35
C LEU A 626 -19.83 14.22 15.83
N TRP A 627 -19.35 13.27 15.02
CA TRP A 627 -19.33 13.36 13.56
C TRP A 627 -20.39 12.44 12.96
N ALA A 628 -21.44 13.01 12.39
CA ALA A 628 -22.56 12.21 11.93
C ALA A 628 -22.20 11.35 10.70
N MET A 629 -22.73 10.12 10.65
CA MET A 629 -22.78 9.29 9.43
C MET A 629 -24.24 9.17 8.95
N PRO A 630 -24.51 9.32 7.65
CA PRO A 630 -25.85 9.19 7.11
C PRO A 630 -26.31 7.74 7.14
N GLU A 631 -27.15 7.40 8.11
CA GLU A 631 -27.82 6.10 8.19
C GLU A 631 -29.12 6.11 7.39
N GLY A 632 -29.36 5.03 6.64
CA GLY A 632 -30.65 4.79 6.01
C GLY A 632 -31.07 5.85 5.00
N VAL A 633 -30.11 6.49 4.30
CA VAL A 633 -30.41 7.46 3.25
C VAL A 633 -30.57 6.75 1.90
N PRO A 634 -31.81 6.57 1.39
CA PRO A 634 -32.08 6.68 -0.03
C PRO A 634 -32.37 8.15 -0.33
N ASP A 635 -31.72 8.76 -1.33
CA ASP A 635 -32.26 9.97 -1.91
C ASP A 635 -32.49 9.80 -3.42
N LYS A 636 -33.78 9.75 -3.76
CA LYS A 636 -34.31 9.72 -5.12
C LYS A 636 -34.23 11.15 -5.70
N THR A 637 -33.07 11.57 -6.17
CA THR A 637 -32.97 12.76 -7.03
C THR A 637 -32.04 12.55 -8.23
N ALA A 638 -32.08 11.35 -8.82
CA ALA A 638 -31.63 11.10 -10.19
C ALA A 638 -32.79 10.52 -11.02
N ALA A 639 -34.00 11.06 -10.86
CA ALA A 639 -35.05 10.91 -11.85
C ALA A 639 -34.78 11.91 -12.98
N GLY A 640 -33.99 11.49 -13.96
CA GLY A 640 -33.63 12.34 -15.11
C GLY A 640 -32.47 11.78 -15.93
N GLY A 641 -32.54 10.51 -16.33
CA GLY A 641 -31.57 9.89 -17.22
C GLY A 641 -32.05 8.50 -17.62
N THR A 642 -32.55 8.40 -18.85
CA THR A 642 -33.25 7.25 -19.42
C THR A 642 -32.38 6.01 -19.60
N GLY A 643 -32.85 4.87 -19.07
CA GLY A 643 -32.74 3.52 -19.67
C GLY A 643 -31.45 2.71 -19.43
N PRO A 644 -31.55 1.37 -19.28
CA PRO A 644 -30.40 0.49 -19.17
C PRO A 644 -29.86 0.10 -20.56
N THR A 645 -28.55 0.21 -20.72
CA THR A 645 -27.72 -0.48 -21.71
C THR A 645 -26.40 -0.82 -21.06
#